data_AF-A0AAN1KQS7-F1
#
_entry.id   AF-A0AAN1KQS7-F1
#
_cell.length_a   1.000
_cell.length_b   1.000
_cell.length_c   1.000
_cell.angle_alpha   90.00
_cell.angle_beta   90.00
_cell.angle_gamma   90.00
#
_symmetry.space_group_name_H-M   'P 1'
#
loop_
_entity.id
_entity.type
_entity.pdbx_description
1 polymer ?
#
loop_
_entity_poly.entity_id
_entity_poly.type
_entity_poly.pdbx_seq_one_letter_code
_entity_poly.pdbx_strand_id
1 'polypeptide(L)'
;MKLDNTYYEKLYAGILGKIIGVYAGRPFEGWVNEHIVDQFGEINRYVNEQVNHPLIVSDDDITGTFMFTHALEDHEYRSDFSSQHLGQSWLDNLIEGKTILWWGGYGQSTEHTAWLNLRNGFEAPHSGSIETNGKTVAEQIGAQIFIDGWALINPAMPDKAAQMATEAAKVSHDGEAVHAAVLLAVMESQAFIETDLHALIDLGLSYIPKESKIAEVINAVRGWHEENPRDWNWAFSQLKTHYGYDKFDGTCHVIPNHGLIILSLLYGGESFHESMKIVNTLGWDTDCNAANVGCLNGIRLGLAALDDGFDWRTPVADRILLPSANIQDHIFDAVQEADKLYAIAHQLHHNERLPKRPRFHFTPKGSLQGFAINPDLNYNQNARLSNSEQALRLDFSHLVCGVPLQVSTATHTPLDSKVNESSYHIVGSPTLYPSQTIEASVSGATDYDHASVSFYVDTYDSQMNIERIFSEPFTLSTQPQTHQWTLPKLDNVMIATVGLQISNPHSGNDAGYIKLHSLDWQGTPSQTIGIDRNPIHEIWESSFINTMDTCIKFDNQDIYRLVNNDASHPGLYVYGSKDWHDYSLSIALKPQIKQAFGPIVRYQGLERYYRVELNTDDQISLIRREFGKDVVIAIEPFQWQPHERYHFDLSVNGNLFACSINGKEVLTSIDETMPDTYQSGGVGFYNQLGPVHFTDMTVVAL
;
A
#
# COMPACT_ATOMS: atom_id res chain seq x y z
N MET A 1 -0.97 12.10 24.40
CA MET A 1 -2.28 12.61 23.92
C MET A 1 -3.35 11.55 24.19
N LYS A 2 -4.65 11.87 24.19
CA LYS A 2 -5.70 10.83 24.15
C LYS A 2 -5.85 10.34 22.70
N LEU A 3 -6.03 9.04 22.50
CA LEU A 3 -6.36 8.48 21.20
C LEU A 3 -7.87 8.67 20.94
N ASP A 4 -8.25 9.88 20.54
CA ASP A 4 -9.63 10.28 20.26
C ASP A 4 -9.78 10.83 18.84
N ASN A 5 -10.95 11.38 18.51
CA ASN A 5 -11.23 11.93 17.18
C ASN A 5 -10.27 13.07 16.78
N THR A 6 -9.71 13.83 17.73
CA THR A 6 -8.72 14.87 17.41
C THR A 6 -7.40 14.26 16.97
N TYR A 7 -6.98 13.16 17.60
CA TYR A 7 -5.85 12.36 17.12
C TYR A 7 -6.15 11.78 15.73
N TYR A 8 -7.31 11.16 15.54
CA TYR A 8 -7.70 10.54 14.26
C TYR A 8 -7.71 11.56 13.10
N GLU A 9 -8.23 12.76 13.31
CA GLU A 9 -8.23 13.81 12.27
C GLU A 9 -6.81 14.28 11.91
N LYS A 10 -5.93 14.45 12.91
CA LYS A 10 -4.53 14.81 12.67
C LYS A 10 -3.73 13.69 12.01
N LEU A 11 -3.98 12.43 12.39
CA LEU A 11 -3.42 11.24 11.76
C LEU A 11 -3.78 11.22 10.28
N TYR A 12 -5.06 11.36 9.96
CA TYR A 12 -5.54 11.44 8.59
C TYR A 12 -4.93 12.62 7.81
N ALA A 13 -4.81 13.79 8.43
CA ALA A 13 -4.17 14.95 7.80
C ALA A 13 -2.67 14.74 7.52
N GLY A 14 -1.95 14.05 8.41
CA GLY A 14 -0.55 13.65 8.20
C GLY A 14 -0.39 12.69 7.03
N ILE A 15 -1.23 11.64 6.96
CA ILE A 15 -1.26 10.69 5.83
C ILE A 15 -1.55 11.42 4.51
N LEU A 16 -2.55 12.29 4.49
CA LEU A 16 -2.85 13.11 3.31
C LEU A 16 -1.66 13.99 2.90
N GLY A 17 -1.03 14.66 3.88
CA GLY A 17 0.14 15.49 3.65
C GLY A 17 1.28 14.71 3.00
N LYS A 18 1.59 13.50 3.51
CA LYS A 18 2.58 12.58 2.94
C LYS A 18 2.28 12.27 1.47
N ILE A 19 1.10 11.73 1.19
CA ILE A 19 0.77 11.26 -0.17
C ILE A 19 0.66 12.42 -1.17
N ILE A 20 0.14 13.58 -0.76
CA ILE A 20 0.11 14.79 -1.58
C ILE A 20 1.54 15.23 -1.92
N GLY A 21 2.45 15.18 -0.94
CA GLY A 21 3.84 15.54 -1.15
C GLY A 21 4.53 14.67 -2.19
N VAL A 22 4.42 13.34 -2.04
CA VAL A 22 4.97 12.39 -3.01
C VAL A 22 4.39 12.66 -4.40
N TYR A 23 3.06 12.67 -4.56
CA TYR A 23 2.43 12.83 -5.87
C TYR A 23 2.73 14.17 -6.54
N ALA A 24 2.95 15.24 -5.75
CA ALA A 24 3.36 16.54 -6.28
C ALA A 24 4.82 16.56 -6.75
N GLY A 25 5.73 15.92 -6.01
CA GLY A 25 7.17 15.94 -6.27
C GLY A 25 7.67 14.87 -7.25
N ARG A 26 6.93 13.77 -7.37
CA ARG A 26 7.33 12.59 -8.15
C ARG A 26 7.65 12.82 -9.63
N PRO A 27 6.91 13.66 -10.39
CA PRO A 27 7.09 13.76 -11.84
C PRO A 27 8.42 14.34 -12.32
N PHE A 28 9.18 14.96 -11.42
CA PHE A 28 10.45 15.63 -11.70
C PHE A 28 11.51 15.33 -10.63
N GLU A 29 11.38 14.16 -9.98
CA GLU A 29 12.39 13.60 -9.08
C GLU A 29 13.79 13.66 -9.73
N GLY A 30 14.78 14.13 -8.96
CA GLY A 30 16.17 14.28 -9.39
C GLY A 30 16.46 15.52 -10.24
N TRP A 31 15.46 16.35 -10.57
CA TRP A 31 15.70 17.57 -11.35
C TRP A 31 16.37 18.65 -10.51
N VAL A 32 17.24 19.43 -11.13
CA VAL A 32 17.82 20.62 -10.49
C VAL A 32 16.83 21.78 -10.52
N ASN A 33 16.87 22.63 -9.49
CA ASN A 33 16.01 23.82 -9.34
C ASN A 33 15.90 24.66 -10.63
N GLU A 34 17.03 24.91 -11.31
CA GLU A 34 17.05 25.75 -12.50
C GLU A 34 16.16 25.18 -13.62
N HIS A 35 16.16 23.85 -13.80
CA HIS A 35 15.31 23.20 -14.81
C HIS A 35 13.84 23.26 -14.40
N ILE A 36 13.51 23.01 -13.14
CA ILE A 36 12.13 23.10 -12.64
C ILE A 36 11.56 24.51 -12.87
N VAL A 37 12.32 25.54 -12.48
CA VAL A 37 11.90 26.94 -12.63
C VAL A 37 11.77 27.33 -14.11
N ASP A 38 12.71 26.93 -14.97
CA ASP A 38 12.66 27.22 -16.41
C ASP A 38 11.44 26.57 -17.07
N GLN A 39 11.05 25.37 -16.63
CA GLN A 39 9.97 24.61 -17.25
C GLN A 39 8.58 24.96 -16.69
N PHE A 40 8.47 25.17 -15.38
CA PHE A 40 7.17 25.31 -14.69
C PHE A 40 6.99 26.63 -13.93
N GLY A 41 8.08 27.36 -13.67
CA GLY A 41 8.11 28.38 -12.63
C GLY A 41 8.10 27.76 -11.24
N GLU A 42 7.39 28.38 -10.30
CA GLU A 42 7.15 27.79 -8.98
C GLU A 42 6.08 26.69 -9.06
N ILE A 43 6.29 25.58 -8.35
CA ILE A 43 5.37 24.43 -8.30
C ILE A 43 4.19 24.72 -7.38
N ASN A 44 3.22 25.50 -7.87
CA ASN A 44 2.02 25.90 -7.12
C ASN A 44 0.76 25.04 -7.41
N ARG A 45 0.94 23.92 -8.11
CA ARG A 45 -0.12 22.98 -8.53
C ARG A 45 0.53 21.67 -8.96
N TYR A 46 -0.28 20.62 -9.16
CA TYR A 46 0.17 19.42 -9.86
C TYR A 46 0.60 19.74 -11.30
N VAL A 47 1.77 19.27 -11.69
CA VAL A 47 2.33 19.43 -13.06
C VAL A 47 2.48 18.09 -13.79
N ASN A 48 1.96 17.01 -13.20
CA ASN A 48 2.10 15.62 -13.66
C ASN A 48 1.72 15.45 -15.14
N GLU A 49 0.58 16.03 -15.56
CA GLU A 49 0.13 16.00 -16.97
C GLU A 49 1.11 16.67 -17.95
N GLN A 50 1.83 17.72 -17.52
CA GLN A 50 2.77 18.47 -18.37
C GLN A 50 4.03 17.65 -18.70
N VAL A 51 4.29 16.56 -17.95
CA VAL A 51 5.41 15.63 -18.17
C VAL A 51 4.95 14.20 -18.46
N ASN A 52 3.67 14.00 -18.77
CA ASN A 52 3.09 12.69 -19.07
C ASN A 52 3.33 11.64 -17.96
N HIS A 53 3.22 12.09 -16.70
CA HIS A 53 3.31 11.26 -15.52
C HIS A 53 1.93 11.15 -14.87
N PRO A 54 1.45 9.97 -14.44
CA PRO A 54 0.21 9.88 -13.69
C PRO A 54 0.30 10.65 -12.36
N LEU A 55 -0.84 11.12 -11.86
CA LEU A 55 -0.88 11.74 -10.53
C LEU A 55 -0.74 10.70 -9.43
N ILE A 56 -1.50 9.61 -9.52
CA ILE A 56 -1.45 8.50 -8.57
C ILE A 56 -0.49 7.46 -9.12
N VAL A 57 0.56 7.18 -8.35
CA VAL A 57 1.58 6.19 -8.70
C VAL A 57 2.02 5.43 -7.45
N SER A 58 2.57 4.25 -7.65
CA SER A 58 3.31 3.54 -6.61
C SER A 58 4.66 4.22 -6.41
N ASP A 59 5.04 4.33 -5.14
CA ASP A 59 6.27 4.97 -4.73
C ASP A 59 6.77 4.40 -3.40
N ASP A 60 8.09 4.39 -3.19
CA ASP A 60 8.71 3.88 -1.98
C ASP A 60 8.40 4.73 -0.75
N ASP A 61 8.32 6.05 -0.91
CA ASP A 61 7.95 6.97 0.17
C ASP A 61 6.63 6.62 0.82
N ILE A 62 5.64 6.28 0.00
CA ILE A 62 4.31 5.93 0.48
C ILE A 62 4.33 4.50 1.01
N THR A 63 4.82 3.57 0.19
CA THR A 63 4.67 2.15 0.48
C THR A 63 5.50 1.73 1.68
N GLY A 64 6.76 2.16 1.77
CA GLY A 64 7.65 1.85 2.89
C GLY A 64 7.14 2.45 4.20
N THR A 65 6.69 3.71 4.18
CA THR A 65 6.16 4.40 5.37
C THR A 65 5.02 3.63 6.03
N PHE A 66 4.05 3.15 5.25
CA PHE A 66 2.88 2.48 5.80
C PHE A 66 3.13 0.99 6.04
N MET A 67 3.68 0.28 5.04
CA MET A 67 3.87 -1.17 5.13
C MET A 67 4.84 -1.60 6.23
N PHE A 68 5.87 -0.80 6.54
CA PHE A 68 6.83 -1.19 7.59
C PHE A 68 6.22 -1.11 9.00
N THR A 69 5.20 -0.29 9.22
CA THR A 69 4.50 -0.27 10.52
C THR A 69 3.63 -1.52 10.74
N HIS A 70 3.17 -2.16 9.66
CA HIS A 70 2.40 -3.42 9.73
C HIS A 70 3.21 -4.56 10.35
N ALA A 71 4.55 -4.46 10.37
CA ALA A 71 5.43 -5.38 11.10
C ALA A 71 5.04 -5.56 12.57
N LEU A 72 4.39 -4.57 13.20
CA LEU A 72 3.89 -4.69 14.57
C LEU A 72 2.78 -5.74 14.69
N GLU A 73 1.83 -5.78 13.77
CA GLU A 73 0.74 -6.76 13.77
C GLU A 73 1.28 -8.16 13.40
N ASP A 74 2.11 -8.19 12.36
CA ASP A 74 2.82 -9.37 11.85
C ASP A 74 3.63 -10.11 12.92
N HIS A 75 4.20 -9.37 13.89
CA HIS A 75 4.95 -9.88 15.03
C HIS A 75 4.17 -9.81 16.35
N GLU A 76 2.83 -9.74 16.28
CA GLU A 76 1.89 -9.84 17.41
C GLU A 76 2.16 -8.83 18.54
N TYR A 77 2.57 -7.61 18.19
CA TYR A 77 2.85 -6.49 19.11
C TYR A 77 3.79 -6.86 20.26
N ARG A 78 4.74 -7.76 20.01
CA ARG A 78 5.70 -8.25 21.00
C ARG A 78 6.50 -7.13 21.68
N SER A 79 6.82 -7.32 22.95
CA SER A 79 7.49 -6.29 23.77
C SER A 79 8.97 -6.07 23.45
N ASP A 80 9.61 -7.05 22.82
CA ASP A 80 11.02 -7.02 22.38
C ASP A 80 11.16 -6.74 20.88
N PHE A 81 10.17 -6.06 20.28
CA PHE A 81 10.19 -5.63 18.88
C PHE A 81 11.43 -4.77 18.59
N SER A 82 12.10 -5.04 17.47
CA SER A 82 13.42 -4.51 17.14
C SER A 82 13.68 -4.52 15.63
N SER A 83 14.80 -3.92 15.22
CA SER A 83 15.34 -3.95 13.86
C SER A 83 15.35 -5.36 13.24
N GLN A 84 15.68 -6.41 14.01
CA GLN A 84 15.66 -7.80 13.54
C GLN A 84 14.28 -8.22 13.01
N HIS A 85 13.21 -7.88 13.74
CA HIS A 85 11.83 -8.19 13.34
C HIS A 85 11.42 -7.40 12.10
N LEU A 86 11.83 -6.14 12.01
CA LEU A 86 11.61 -5.35 10.80
C LEU A 86 12.34 -5.92 9.59
N GLY A 87 13.57 -6.42 9.76
CA GLY A 87 14.30 -7.15 8.72
C GLY A 87 13.59 -8.45 8.28
N GLN A 88 12.97 -9.17 9.21
CA GLN A 88 12.13 -10.33 8.88
C GLN A 88 10.88 -9.91 8.09
N SER A 89 10.24 -8.82 8.49
CA SER A 89 9.08 -8.26 7.78
C SER A 89 9.45 -7.76 6.38
N TRP A 90 10.68 -7.28 6.16
CA TRP A 90 11.19 -6.94 4.83
C TRP A 90 11.27 -8.18 3.93
N LEU A 91 11.79 -9.31 4.44
CA LEU A 91 11.83 -10.56 3.67
C LEU A 91 10.45 -11.15 3.40
N ASP A 92 9.48 -10.93 4.29
CA ASP A 92 8.10 -11.39 4.15
C ASP A 92 7.28 -10.55 3.15
N ASN A 93 7.51 -9.24 3.09
CA ASN A 93 6.64 -8.31 2.37
C ASN A 93 7.24 -7.73 1.08
N LEU A 94 8.57 -7.77 0.90
CA LEU A 94 9.24 -7.21 -0.28
C LEU A 94 9.40 -8.27 -1.37
N ILE A 95 8.84 -7.98 -2.54
CA ILE A 95 9.07 -8.79 -3.73
C ILE A 95 10.31 -8.26 -4.45
N GLU A 96 11.32 -9.13 -4.53
CA GLU A 96 12.61 -8.83 -5.13
C GLU A 96 12.49 -8.16 -6.50
N GLY A 97 13.19 -7.05 -6.67
CA GLY A 97 13.24 -6.32 -7.94
C GLY A 97 11.93 -5.67 -8.38
N LYS A 98 10.87 -5.71 -7.54
CA LYS A 98 9.52 -5.27 -7.93
C LYS A 98 8.90 -4.23 -7.02
N THR A 99 8.99 -4.35 -5.70
CA THR A 99 8.16 -3.54 -4.79
C THR A 99 8.95 -2.80 -3.73
N ILE A 100 8.44 -1.64 -3.30
CA ILE A 100 8.84 -0.78 -2.17
C ILE A 100 10.27 -0.23 -2.18
N LEU A 101 11.29 -0.93 -2.68
CA LEU A 101 12.66 -0.44 -2.64
C LEU A 101 13.10 0.10 -3.99
N TRP A 102 13.98 1.09 -3.98
CA TRP A 102 14.76 1.39 -5.18
C TRP A 102 15.79 0.27 -5.42
N TRP A 103 15.59 -0.56 -6.45
CA TRP A 103 16.41 -1.75 -6.72
C TRP A 103 17.73 -1.43 -7.45
N GLY A 104 18.41 -0.34 -7.07
CA GLY A 104 19.61 0.19 -7.75
C GLY A 104 20.88 -0.67 -7.70
N GLY A 105 20.94 -1.66 -6.81
CA GLY A 105 22.00 -2.68 -6.76
C GLY A 105 22.86 -2.62 -5.51
N TYR A 106 23.60 -3.70 -5.25
CA TYR A 106 24.47 -3.84 -4.08
C TYR A 106 25.60 -2.80 -4.04
N GLY A 107 25.74 -2.10 -2.91
CA GLY A 107 26.71 -1.03 -2.69
C GLY A 107 26.36 0.30 -3.36
N GLN A 108 25.18 0.41 -3.98
CA GLN A 108 24.68 1.65 -4.61
C GLN A 108 23.37 2.11 -3.98
N SER A 109 22.36 1.22 -3.97
CA SER A 109 21.10 1.41 -3.25
C SER A 109 21.24 0.88 -1.84
N THR A 110 20.92 1.71 -0.85
CA THR A 110 21.10 1.39 0.57
C THR A 110 20.16 0.28 1.01
N GLU A 111 18.89 0.39 0.66
CA GLU A 111 17.85 -0.57 0.99
C GLU A 111 18.03 -1.87 0.23
N HIS A 112 18.37 -1.82 -1.06
CA HIS A 112 18.64 -3.04 -1.83
C HIS A 112 19.88 -3.77 -1.28
N THR A 113 20.93 -3.03 -0.90
CA THR A 113 22.11 -3.61 -0.23
C THR A 113 21.72 -4.30 1.07
N ALA A 114 20.94 -3.63 1.91
CA ALA A 114 20.49 -4.18 3.18
C ALA A 114 19.59 -5.40 2.99
N TRP A 115 18.68 -5.38 2.02
CA TRP A 115 17.83 -6.52 1.69
C TRP A 115 18.62 -7.74 1.21
N LEU A 116 19.62 -7.54 0.35
CA LEU A 116 20.54 -8.61 -0.07
C LEU A 116 21.37 -9.13 1.13
N ASN A 117 21.77 -8.26 2.05
CA ASN A 117 22.45 -8.69 3.27
C ASN A 117 21.52 -9.55 4.16
N LEU A 118 20.27 -9.14 4.35
CA LEU A 118 19.25 -9.92 5.08
C LEU A 118 19.07 -11.31 4.46
N ARG A 119 18.93 -11.40 3.13
CA ARG A 119 18.85 -12.69 2.41
C ARG A 119 20.07 -13.56 2.57
N ASN A 120 21.26 -12.96 2.72
CA ASN A 120 22.50 -13.68 2.95
C ASN A 120 22.77 -13.97 4.45
N GLY A 121 21.78 -13.76 5.32
CA GLY A 121 21.83 -14.12 6.74
C GLY A 121 22.46 -13.07 7.65
N PHE A 122 22.72 -11.86 7.15
CA PHE A 122 23.11 -10.74 8.01
C PHE A 122 21.85 -10.12 8.61
N GLU A 123 21.58 -10.39 9.88
CA GLU A 123 20.41 -9.83 10.56
C GLU A 123 20.53 -8.32 10.76
N ALA A 124 19.40 -7.62 10.74
CA ALA A 124 19.34 -6.23 11.17
C ALA A 124 19.67 -6.14 12.68
N PRO A 125 20.45 -5.12 13.11
CA PRO A 125 20.83 -3.91 12.37
C PRO A 125 22.11 -4.04 11.52
N HIS A 126 22.80 -5.18 11.56
CA HIS A 126 24.07 -5.34 10.86
C HIS A 126 23.91 -5.32 9.33
N SER A 127 22.73 -5.69 8.81
CA SER A 127 22.36 -5.56 7.40
C SER A 127 22.52 -4.13 6.84
N GLY A 128 22.23 -3.10 7.65
CA GLY A 128 22.26 -1.68 7.27
C GLY A 128 23.47 -0.90 7.76
N SER A 129 24.31 -1.50 8.59
CA SER A 129 25.35 -0.78 9.33
C SER A 129 26.49 -0.20 8.47
N ILE A 130 27.11 0.88 8.95
CA ILE A 130 28.34 1.43 8.35
C ILE A 130 29.47 0.38 8.34
N GLU A 131 29.55 -0.48 9.35
CA GLU A 131 30.56 -1.54 9.44
C GLU A 131 30.50 -2.49 8.24
N THR A 132 29.29 -2.85 7.82
CA THR A 132 29.05 -3.77 6.70
C THR A 132 29.12 -3.06 5.35
N ASN A 133 28.48 -1.90 5.23
CA ASN A 133 28.19 -1.28 3.93
C ASN A 133 29.09 -0.08 3.60
N GLY A 134 29.86 0.40 4.58
CA GLY A 134 30.60 1.65 4.48
C GLY A 134 29.72 2.88 4.65
N LYS A 135 30.37 4.01 4.97
CA LYS A 135 29.68 5.27 5.29
C LYS A 135 28.83 5.81 4.15
N THR A 136 29.35 5.77 2.93
CA THR A 136 28.66 6.28 1.74
C THR A 136 27.30 5.62 1.56
N VAL A 137 27.21 4.29 1.65
CA VAL A 137 25.93 3.58 1.45
C VAL A 137 25.00 3.79 2.64
N ALA A 138 25.49 3.69 3.87
CA ALA A 138 24.63 3.73 5.05
C ALA A 138 24.00 5.11 5.35
N GLU A 139 24.55 6.21 4.82
CA GLU A 139 24.08 7.58 5.09
C GLU A 139 23.28 8.22 3.93
N GLN A 140 22.73 7.41 3.04
CA GLN A 140 21.76 7.89 2.05
C GLN A 140 20.41 8.24 2.73
N ILE A 141 19.50 8.85 1.98
CA ILE A 141 18.29 9.49 2.51
C ILE A 141 17.22 8.55 3.07
N GLY A 142 17.14 7.30 2.61
CA GLY A 142 15.94 6.47 2.76
C GLY A 142 15.46 6.18 4.19
N ALA A 143 16.33 6.23 5.20
CA ALA A 143 15.90 6.15 6.60
C ALA A 143 14.87 7.23 6.96
N GLN A 144 15.06 8.46 6.46
CA GLN A 144 14.16 9.57 6.69
C GLN A 144 12.87 9.43 5.86
N ILE A 145 12.97 8.80 4.68
CA ILE A 145 11.85 8.60 3.76
C ILE A 145 10.73 7.79 4.43
N PHE A 146 11.05 6.69 5.10
CA PHE A 146 10.05 5.74 5.61
C PHE A 146 9.55 6.03 7.02
N ILE A 147 9.99 7.12 7.66
CA ILE A 147 9.93 7.20 9.13
C ILE A 147 8.59 7.66 9.70
N ASP A 148 7.79 8.35 8.90
CA ASP A 148 6.64 9.10 9.38
C ASP A 148 5.59 8.19 10.06
N GLY A 149 5.41 6.97 9.55
CA GLY A 149 4.49 5.97 10.11
C GLY A 149 4.76 5.66 11.59
N TRP A 150 6.02 5.69 12.00
CA TRP A 150 6.42 5.46 13.40
C TRP A 150 6.07 6.62 14.31
N ALA A 151 6.05 7.86 13.80
CA ALA A 151 5.57 9.01 14.55
C ALA A 151 4.04 9.04 14.64
N LEU A 152 3.37 8.72 13.52
CA LEU A 152 1.91 8.70 13.41
C LEU A 152 1.26 7.76 14.43
N ILE A 153 1.85 6.59 14.69
CA ILE A 153 1.33 5.64 15.70
C ILE A 153 1.77 5.96 17.14
N ASN A 154 2.62 6.98 17.35
CA ASN A 154 3.14 7.38 18.66
C ASN A 154 2.82 8.87 18.97
N PRO A 155 1.54 9.30 19.00
CA PRO A 155 1.18 10.72 19.12
C PRO A 155 1.50 11.31 20.50
N ALA A 156 2.29 12.39 20.51
CA ALA A 156 2.84 13.05 21.69
C ALA A 156 3.62 12.10 22.61
N MET A 157 4.40 11.19 22.00
CA MET A 157 5.28 10.23 22.66
C MET A 157 6.67 10.22 21.98
N PRO A 158 7.40 11.35 22.00
CA PRO A 158 8.64 11.52 21.23
C PRO A 158 9.71 10.48 21.58
N ASP A 159 9.84 10.07 22.85
CA ASP A 159 10.77 9.01 23.25
C ASP A 159 10.51 7.67 22.53
N LYS A 160 9.24 7.28 22.44
CA LYS A 160 8.84 6.01 21.81
C LYS A 160 8.91 6.09 20.28
N ALA A 161 8.55 7.24 19.71
CA ALA A 161 8.75 7.52 18.29
C ALA A 161 10.25 7.45 17.92
N ALA A 162 11.13 8.07 18.70
CA ALA A 162 12.58 8.01 18.50
C ALA A 162 13.13 6.58 18.59
N GLN A 163 12.67 5.79 19.57
CA GLN A 163 13.07 4.39 19.73
C GLN A 163 12.67 3.57 18.50
N MET A 164 11.40 3.61 18.11
CA MET A 164 10.91 2.83 16.97
C MET A 164 11.52 3.29 15.64
N ALA A 165 11.67 4.60 15.46
CA ALA A 165 12.36 5.18 14.31
C ALA A 165 13.83 4.71 14.21
N THR A 166 14.53 4.63 15.35
CA THR A 166 15.90 4.11 15.40
C THR A 166 15.96 2.65 14.95
N GLU A 167 15.07 1.81 15.46
CA GLU A 167 15.02 0.38 15.09
C GLU A 167 14.65 0.18 13.62
N ALA A 168 13.74 1.00 13.08
CA ALA A 168 13.36 0.94 11.68
C ALA A 168 14.48 1.42 10.74
N ALA A 169 15.08 2.57 11.02
CA ALA A 169 16.17 3.11 10.21
C ALA A 169 17.37 2.16 10.16
N LYS A 170 17.70 1.51 11.28
CA LYS A 170 18.84 0.59 11.39
C LYS A 170 18.73 -0.71 10.59
N VAL A 171 17.57 -1.01 10.00
CA VAL A 171 17.45 -2.15 9.08
C VAL A 171 18.35 -1.96 7.86
N SER A 172 18.41 -0.73 7.33
CA SER A 172 19.16 -0.40 6.11
C SER A 172 20.19 0.72 6.24
N HIS A 173 20.10 1.57 7.26
CA HIS A 173 20.90 2.77 7.40
C HIS A 173 21.61 2.87 8.76
N ASP A 174 22.58 3.77 8.84
CA ASP A 174 23.32 4.06 10.07
C ASP A 174 23.88 5.51 10.01
N GLY A 175 24.44 6.01 11.11
CA GLY A 175 25.03 7.35 11.17
C GLY A 175 24.03 8.51 10.97
N GLU A 176 24.39 9.48 10.13
CA GLU A 176 23.59 10.70 9.90
C GLU A 176 22.17 10.42 9.38
N ALA A 177 21.97 9.33 8.63
CA ALA A 177 20.64 8.94 8.14
C ALA A 177 19.69 8.54 9.28
N VAL A 178 20.20 7.83 10.31
CA VAL A 178 19.42 7.49 11.50
C VAL A 178 19.12 8.75 12.32
N HIS A 179 20.07 9.69 12.43
CA HIS A 179 19.82 10.96 13.13
C HIS A 179 18.69 11.77 12.46
N ALA A 180 18.70 11.87 11.12
CA ALA A 180 17.66 12.55 10.37
C ALA A 180 16.27 11.94 10.62
N ALA A 181 16.18 10.61 10.53
CA ALA A 181 14.96 9.85 10.77
C ALA A 181 14.42 10.06 12.19
N VAL A 182 15.28 9.94 13.21
CA VAL A 182 14.90 10.16 14.62
C VAL A 182 14.39 11.59 14.84
N LEU A 183 15.08 12.59 14.28
CA LEU A 183 14.69 13.98 14.44
C LEU A 183 13.30 14.25 13.86
N LEU A 184 13.02 13.78 12.64
CA LEU A 184 11.69 13.93 12.03
C LEU A 184 10.62 13.19 12.81
N ALA A 185 10.86 11.94 13.20
CA ALA A 185 9.89 11.16 13.97
C ALA A 185 9.53 11.83 15.31
N VAL A 186 10.50 12.45 15.97
CA VAL A 186 10.28 13.22 17.21
C VAL A 186 9.46 14.47 16.94
N MET A 187 9.78 15.23 15.88
CA MET A 187 9.03 16.42 15.49
C MET A 187 7.57 16.09 15.17
N GLU A 188 7.33 15.08 14.36
CA GLU A 188 5.98 14.66 13.95
C GLU A 188 5.18 14.10 15.12
N SER A 189 5.79 13.27 15.98
CA SER A 189 5.16 12.76 17.19
C SER A 189 4.71 13.92 18.10
N GLN A 190 5.56 14.93 18.27
CA GLN A 190 5.23 16.08 19.10
C GLN A 190 4.23 17.04 18.43
N ALA A 191 4.19 17.11 17.09
CA ALA A 191 3.29 17.98 16.32
C ALA A 191 1.79 17.72 16.57
N PHE A 192 1.46 16.55 17.13
CA PHE A 192 0.11 16.25 17.57
C PHE A 192 -0.40 17.22 18.67
N ILE A 193 0.49 17.79 19.48
CA ILE A 193 0.13 18.72 20.56
C ILE A 193 0.88 20.07 20.53
N GLU A 194 1.92 20.21 19.72
CA GLU A 194 2.71 21.43 19.55
C GLU A 194 2.61 21.92 18.10
N THR A 195 2.39 23.22 17.91
CA THR A 195 2.27 23.83 16.58
C THR A 195 3.44 24.74 16.22
N ASP A 196 4.22 25.21 17.20
CA ASP A 196 5.39 26.04 16.97
C ASP A 196 6.53 25.22 16.35
N LEU A 197 6.84 25.53 15.09
CA LEU A 197 7.90 24.87 14.34
C LEU A 197 9.27 25.00 15.03
N HIS A 198 9.59 26.13 15.65
CA HIS A 198 10.87 26.29 16.33
C HIS A 198 10.97 25.39 17.56
N ALA A 199 9.89 25.26 18.34
CA ALA A 199 9.83 24.35 19.47
C ALA A 199 9.98 22.88 19.04
N LEU A 200 9.36 22.49 17.91
CA LEU A 200 9.51 21.16 17.34
C LEU A 200 10.95 20.88 16.91
N ILE A 201 11.59 21.82 16.19
CA ILE A 201 12.99 21.71 15.78
C ILE A 201 13.92 21.62 17.00
N ASP A 202 13.71 22.46 18.01
CA ASP A 202 14.50 22.44 19.25
C ASP A 202 14.36 21.10 20.00
N LEU A 203 13.15 20.53 20.03
CA LEU A 203 12.93 19.20 20.59
C LEU A 203 13.65 18.13 19.77
N GLY A 204 13.48 18.10 18.45
CA GLY A 204 14.13 17.13 17.57
C GLY A 204 15.66 17.15 17.70
N LEU A 205 16.26 18.34 17.73
CA LEU A 205 17.70 18.52 17.94
C LEU A 205 18.20 17.97 19.29
N SER A 206 17.33 17.85 20.30
CA SER A 206 17.70 17.28 21.60
C SER A 206 17.86 15.75 21.60
N TYR A 207 17.38 15.05 20.57
CA TYR A 207 17.45 13.59 20.42
C TYR A 207 18.63 13.11 19.56
N ILE A 208 19.42 14.03 18.99
CA ILE A 208 20.57 13.69 18.15
C ILE A 208 21.87 14.29 18.71
N PRO A 209 23.06 13.78 18.32
CA PRO A 209 24.32 14.38 18.75
C PRO A 209 24.45 15.83 18.27
N LYS A 210 24.92 16.72 19.15
CA LYS A 210 25.03 18.18 18.85
C LYS A 210 26.05 18.49 17.76
N GLU A 211 27.04 17.61 17.63
CA GLU A 211 28.12 17.64 16.66
C GLU A 211 27.79 16.90 15.35
N SER A 212 26.58 16.33 15.22
CA SER A 212 26.13 15.68 13.99
C SER A 212 26.02 16.66 12.85
N LYS A 213 26.23 16.18 11.62
CA LYS A 213 26.11 17.01 10.42
C LYS A 213 24.65 17.44 10.20
N ILE A 214 23.68 16.61 10.60
CA ILE A 214 22.26 16.99 10.64
C ILE A 214 22.03 18.22 11.53
N ALA A 215 22.55 18.23 12.77
CA ALA A 215 22.42 19.39 13.64
C ALA A 215 23.10 20.65 13.06
N GLU A 216 24.26 20.48 12.39
CA GLU A 216 24.97 21.57 11.73
C GLU A 216 24.16 22.22 10.60
N VAL A 217 23.59 21.42 9.68
CA VAL A 217 22.82 21.96 8.55
C VAL A 217 21.53 22.65 9.03
N ILE A 218 20.83 22.10 10.03
CA ILE A 218 19.63 22.72 10.62
C ILE A 218 19.95 24.10 11.18
N ASN A 219 21.02 24.22 11.97
CA ASN A 219 21.41 25.49 12.56
C ASN A 219 21.87 26.52 11.52
N ALA A 220 22.53 26.07 10.44
CA ALA A 220 22.88 26.93 9.32
C ALA A 220 21.63 27.49 8.63
N VAL A 221 20.66 26.63 8.32
CA VAL A 221 19.40 27.03 7.68
C VAL A 221 18.59 27.99 8.57
N ARG A 222 18.53 27.76 9.89
CA ARG A 222 17.93 28.71 10.84
C ARG A 222 18.61 30.07 10.80
N GLY A 223 19.95 30.09 10.81
CA GLY A 223 20.73 31.33 10.71
C GLY A 223 20.46 32.09 9.41
N TRP A 224 20.35 31.38 8.29
CA TRP A 224 19.99 31.97 7.00
C TRP A 224 18.56 32.54 7.01
N HIS A 225 17.61 31.81 7.58
CA HIS A 225 16.25 32.31 7.75
C HIS A 225 16.20 33.58 8.63
N GLU A 226 16.98 33.65 9.70
CA GLU A 226 17.09 34.86 10.54
C GLU A 226 17.70 36.05 9.79
N GLU A 227 18.71 35.80 8.93
CA GLU A 227 19.37 36.85 8.14
C GLU A 227 18.46 37.40 7.02
N ASN A 228 17.76 36.52 6.31
CA ASN A 228 16.88 36.86 5.19
C ASN A 228 15.56 36.08 5.24
N PRO A 229 14.59 36.48 6.10
CA PRO A 229 13.39 35.69 6.43
C PRO A 229 12.33 35.60 5.32
N ARG A 230 12.57 36.19 4.15
CA ARG A 230 11.61 36.20 3.03
C ARG A 230 12.18 35.73 1.71
N ASP A 231 13.49 35.46 1.67
CA ASP A 231 14.19 35.08 0.45
C ASP A 231 14.71 33.65 0.56
N TRP A 232 13.82 32.69 0.31
CA TRP A 232 14.15 31.27 0.31
C TRP A 232 15.11 30.92 -0.84
N ASN A 233 15.12 31.68 -1.94
CA ASN A 233 16.07 31.48 -3.05
C ASN A 233 17.50 31.79 -2.59
N TRP A 234 17.68 32.87 -1.83
CA TRP A 234 18.97 33.17 -1.22
C TRP A 234 19.40 32.07 -0.26
N ALA A 235 18.54 31.61 0.65
CA ALA A 235 18.89 30.52 1.58
C ALA A 235 19.21 29.21 0.84
N PHE A 236 18.49 28.88 -0.23
CA PHE A 236 18.79 27.73 -1.05
C PHE A 236 20.15 27.85 -1.75
N SER A 237 20.53 29.04 -2.21
CA SER A 237 21.88 29.26 -2.75
C SER A 237 22.98 29.00 -1.71
N GLN A 238 22.73 29.31 -0.44
CA GLN A 238 23.65 29.00 0.66
C GLN A 238 23.68 27.48 0.92
N LEU A 239 22.51 26.82 0.95
CA LEU A 239 22.42 25.37 1.10
C LEU A 239 23.18 24.64 0.00
N LYS A 240 22.98 25.01 -1.27
CA LYS A 240 23.71 24.46 -2.42
C LYS A 240 25.22 24.69 -2.31
N THR A 241 25.63 25.86 -1.83
CA THR A 241 27.06 26.20 -1.68
C THR A 241 27.76 25.37 -0.60
N HIS A 242 27.11 25.17 0.54
CA HIS A 242 27.72 24.57 1.72
C HIS A 242 27.42 23.08 1.91
N TYR A 243 26.27 22.63 1.43
CA TYR A 243 25.73 21.28 1.63
C TYR A 243 25.04 20.74 0.38
N GLY A 244 25.41 21.16 -0.85
CA GLY A 244 24.88 20.55 -2.07
C GLY A 244 25.30 19.08 -2.23
N TYR A 245 24.65 18.35 -3.15
CA TYR A 245 25.04 16.96 -3.44
C TYR A 245 26.51 16.79 -3.81
N ASP A 246 27.15 17.81 -4.40
CA ASP A 246 28.57 17.78 -4.74
C ASP A 246 29.51 17.77 -3.51
N LYS A 247 28.97 17.87 -2.29
CA LYS A 247 29.72 17.83 -1.03
C LYS A 247 29.73 16.45 -0.37
N PHE A 248 28.96 15.50 -0.88
CA PHE A 248 28.78 14.18 -0.28
C PHE A 248 28.90 13.08 -1.33
N ASP A 249 29.42 11.92 -0.93
CA ASP A 249 29.44 10.74 -1.80
C ASP A 249 28.08 10.03 -1.79
N GLY A 250 27.81 9.26 -2.84
CA GLY A 250 26.56 8.51 -3.01
C GLY A 250 25.61 9.16 -4.01
N THR A 251 24.40 8.60 -4.12
CA THR A 251 23.42 8.98 -5.14
C THR A 251 22.44 10.02 -4.62
N CYS A 252 21.95 9.84 -3.40
CA CYS A 252 20.99 10.72 -2.74
C CYS A 252 21.30 10.80 -1.23
N HIS A 253 22.23 11.68 -0.88
CA HIS A 253 22.70 11.81 0.50
C HIS A 253 21.64 12.49 1.39
N VAL A 254 21.58 12.14 2.67
CA VAL A 254 20.53 12.67 3.59
C VAL A 254 20.69 14.17 3.90
N ILE A 255 21.92 14.68 4.04
CA ILE A 255 22.19 16.05 4.52
C ILE A 255 21.57 17.17 3.65
N PRO A 256 21.79 17.20 2.32
CA PRO A 256 21.23 18.25 1.47
C PRO A 256 19.70 18.29 1.52
N ASN A 257 19.07 17.12 1.47
CA ASN A 257 17.63 16.94 1.50
C ASN A 257 17.02 17.31 2.86
N HIS A 258 17.64 16.90 3.96
CA HIS A 258 17.21 17.33 5.29
C HIS A 258 17.27 18.86 5.44
N GLY A 259 18.28 19.50 4.85
CA GLY A 259 18.34 20.96 4.75
C GLY A 259 17.18 21.58 3.96
N LEU A 260 16.75 20.95 2.86
CA LEU A 260 15.59 21.40 2.07
C LEU A 260 14.29 21.33 2.86
N ILE A 261 14.07 20.26 3.63
CA ILE A 261 12.88 20.12 4.48
C ILE A 261 12.80 21.28 5.47
N ILE A 262 13.88 21.53 6.20
CA ILE A 262 13.93 22.58 7.23
C ILE A 262 13.79 23.97 6.62
N LEU A 263 14.43 24.21 5.47
CA LEU A 263 14.29 25.46 4.71
C LEU A 263 12.83 25.66 4.32
N SER A 264 12.21 24.67 3.70
CA SER A 264 10.82 24.77 3.22
C SER A 264 9.82 25.00 4.36
N LEU A 265 10.01 24.33 5.50
CA LEU A 265 9.17 24.52 6.69
C LEU A 265 9.30 25.94 7.26
N LEU A 266 10.52 26.47 7.38
CA LEU A 266 10.75 27.80 7.94
C LEU A 266 10.17 28.90 7.04
N TYR A 267 10.42 28.83 5.73
CA TYR A 267 9.97 29.85 4.78
C TYR A 267 8.49 29.71 4.39
N GLY A 268 7.92 28.50 4.46
CA GLY A 268 6.49 28.25 4.25
C GLY A 268 5.63 28.58 5.48
N GLY A 269 6.23 28.60 6.68
CA GLY A 269 5.59 29.05 7.92
C GLY A 269 4.38 28.20 8.30
N GLU A 270 3.22 28.83 8.43
CA GLU A 270 1.95 28.16 8.77
C GLU A 270 1.07 27.86 7.55
N SER A 271 1.61 27.92 6.33
CA SER A 271 0.89 27.57 5.10
C SER A 271 1.39 26.23 4.55
N PHE A 272 0.47 25.27 4.42
CA PHE A 272 0.74 24.02 3.73
C PHE A 272 1.08 24.30 2.26
N HIS A 273 0.28 25.10 1.57
CA HIS A 273 0.49 25.43 0.15
C HIS A 273 1.84 26.09 -0.11
N GLU A 274 2.24 27.08 0.69
CA GLU A 274 3.54 27.73 0.49
C GLU A 274 4.70 26.77 0.78
N SER A 275 4.59 25.93 1.82
CA SER A 275 5.59 24.90 2.11
C SER A 275 5.73 23.90 0.96
N MET A 276 4.61 23.41 0.41
CA MET A 276 4.59 22.50 -0.74
C MET A 276 5.15 23.16 -2.00
N LYS A 277 4.82 24.43 -2.23
CA LYS A 277 5.35 25.19 -3.36
C LYS A 277 6.85 25.33 -3.28
N ILE A 278 7.38 25.72 -2.11
CA ILE A 278 8.81 25.91 -1.90
C ILE A 278 9.54 24.58 -2.07
N VAL A 279 9.17 23.54 -1.30
CA VAL A 279 9.91 22.27 -1.30
C VAL A 279 10.00 21.62 -2.68
N ASN A 280 8.91 21.64 -3.45
CA ASN A 280 8.90 21.09 -4.81
C ASN A 280 9.66 21.95 -5.82
N THR A 281 9.74 23.27 -5.61
CA THR A 281 10.47 24.17 -6.50
C THR A 281 11.99 24.01 -6.34
N LEU A 282 12.47 23.64 -5.15
CA LEU A 282 13.91 23.55 -4.85
C LEU A 282 14.64 22.41 -5.57
N GLY A 283 13.93 21.40 -6.07
CA GLY A 283 14.51 20.27 -6.81
C GLY A 283 15.18 19.24 -5.92
N TRP A 284 16.12 18.48 -6.50
CA TRP A 284 16.73 17.28 -5.93
C TRP A 284 15.70 16.16 -5.72
N ASP A 285 15.59 15.59 -4.53
CA ASP A 285 14.72 14.45 -4.24
C ASP A 285 13.31 14.94 -3.85
N THR A 286 12.53 15.32 -4.86
CA THR A 286 11.38 16.21 -4.66
C THR A 286 10.18 15.55 -4.01
N ASP A 287 9.87 14.31 -4.39
CA ASP A 287 8.81 13.51 -3.76
C ASP A 287 9.04 13.35 -2.26
N CYS A 288 10.23 12.90 -1.84
CA CYS A 288 10.43 12.55 -0.45
C CYS A 288 10.52 13.76 0.48
N ASN A 289 11.20 14.83 0.04
CA ASN A 289 11.27 16.08 0.79
C ASN A 289 9.87 16.67 0.95
N ALA A 290 9.07 16.66 -0.12
CA ALA A 290 7.69 17.11 -0.10
C ALA A 290 6.82 16.22 0.80
N ALA A 291 7.06 14.91 0.83
CA ALA A 291 6.35 13.95 1.66
C ALA A 291 6.53 14.22 3.16
N ASN A 292 7.77 14.35 3.64
CA ASN A 292 8.03 14.63 5.05
C ASN A 292 7.54 16.03 5.46
N VAL A 293 7.72 17.06 4.60
CA VAL A 293 7.17 18.41 4.84
C VAL A 293 5.64 18.35 4.93
N GLY A 294 5.02 17.61 4.02
CA GLY A 294 3.58 17.42 3.94
C GLY A 294 3.03 16.71 5.17
N CYS A 295 3.64 15.60 5.59
CA CYS A 295 3.23 14.84 6.77
C CYS A 295 3.28 15.71 8.04
N LEU A 296 4.45 16.31 8.33
CA LEU A 296 4.63 17.15 9.51
C LEU A 296 3.63 18.32 9.53
N ASN A 297 3.47 19.05 8.43
CA ASN A 297 2.51 20.16 8.38
C ASN A 297 1.05 19.68 8.43
N GLY A 298 0.73 18.51 7.87
CA GLY A 298 -0.58 17.88 7.98
C GLY A 298 -0.96 17.62 9.45
N ILE A 299 -0.03 17.07 10.24
CA ILE A 299 -0.24 16.82 11.68
C ILE A 299 -0.30 18.15 12.46
N ARG A 300 0.69 19.02 12.22
CA ARG A 300 0.91 20.26 12.98
C ARG A 300 -0.20 21.27 12.78
N LEU A 301 -0.58 21.52 11.52
CA LEU A 301 -1.56 22.54 11.14
C LEU A 301 -2.98 21.96 11.00
N GLY A 302 -3.11 20.64 10.90
CA GLY A 302 -4.38 19.94 10.81
C GLY A 302 -5.03 20.01 9.42
N LEU A 303 -6.16 19.31 9.29
CA LEU A 303 -6.84 19.08 8.02
C LEU A 303 -7.21 20.37 7.28
N ALA A 304 -7.56 21.44 8.00
CA ALA A 304 -7.97 22.71 7.42
C ALA A 304 -6.84 23.42 6.65
N ALA A 305 -5.58 23.15 6.98
CA ALA A 305 -4.44 23.76 6.30
C ALA A 305 -4.26 23.23 4.86
N LEU A 306 -4.74 22.01 4.58
CA LEU A 306 -4.72 21.43 3.23
C LEU A 306 -5.68 22.13 2.26
N ASP A 307 -6.62 22.92 2.77
CA ASP A 307 -7.57 23.70 1.98
C ASP A 307 -7.06 25.14 1.70
N ASP A 308 -5.83 25.47 2.12
CA ASP A 308 -5.16 26.73 1.79
C ASP A 308 -4.58 26.70 0.36
N GLY A 309 -4.88 27.72 -0.44
CA GLY A 309 -4.35 27.84 -1.81
C GLY A 309 -4.96 26.88 -2.84
N PHE A 310 -4.12 26.05 -3.46
CA PHE A 310 -4.51 25.10 -4.50
C PHE A 310 -5.27 23.89 -3.94
N ASP A 311 -6.22 23.33 -4.70
CA ASP A 311 -6.93 22.12 -4.31
C ASP A 311 -6.04 20.88 -4.49
N TRP A 312 -5.25 20.58 -3.47
CA TRP A 312 -4.36 19.41 -3.45
C TRP A 312 -5.10 18.10 -3.24
N ARG A 313 -6.29 18.12 -2.64
CA ARG A 313 -6.96 16.93 -2.11
C ARG A 313 -7.88 16.27 -3.13
N THR A 314 -8.72 17.04 -3.81
CA THR A 314 -9.72 16.48 -4.75
C THR A 314 -9.08 15.67 -5.87
N PRO A 315 -7.96 16.10 -6.50
CA PRO A 315 -7.30 15.29 -7.53
C PRO A 315 -6.75 13.96 -7.01
N VAL A 316 -6.28 13.92 -5.76
CA VAL A 316 -5.77 12.70 -5.12
C VAL A 316 -6.93 11.77 -4.75
N ALA A 317 -8.02 12.34 -4.24
CA ALA A 317 -9.22 11.63 -3.80
C ALA A 317 -8.90 10.48 -2.81
N ASP A 318 -7.96 10.73 -1.90
CA ASP A 318 -7.44 9.79 -0.90
C ASP A 318 -6.73 8.54 -1.45
N ARG A 319 -6.52 8.41 -2.77
CA ARG A 319 -5.99 7.19 -3.38
C ARG A 319 -4.55 6.92 -2.97
N ILE A 320 -4.28 5.67 -2.60
CA ILE A 320 -2.94 5.18 -2.24
C ILE A 320 -2.69 3.87 -2.98
N LEU A 321 -1.48 3.70 -3.52
CA LEU A 321 -1.00 2.43 -4.05
C LEU A 321 0.10 1.89 -3.12
N LEU A 322 -0.11 0.71 -2.53
CA LEU A 322 0.84 0.06 -1.60
C LEU A 322 1.28 -1.33 -2.09
N PRO A 323 1.94 -1.43 -3.27
CA PRO A 323 2.35 -2.73 -3.79
C PRO A 323 3.35 -3.43 -2.86
N SER A 324 3.02 -4.65 -2.46
CA SER A 324 3.85 -5.50 -1.60
C SER A 324 3.42 -6.95 -1.78
N ALA A 325 4.00 -7.86 -1.01
CA ALA A 325 3.52 -9.23 -0.95
C ALA A 325 2.20 -9.40 -0.18
N ASN A 326 1.67 -8.34 0.45
CA ASN A 326 0.31 -8.33 0.99
C ASN A 326 -0.69 -8.17 -0.15
N ILE A 327 -1.30 -9.30 -0.54
CA ILE A 327 -2.00 -9.47 -1.80
C ILE A 327 -3.04 -8.37 -2.10
N GLN A 328 -3.80 -7.90 -1.11
CA GLN A 328 -4.89 -6.94 -1.33
C GLN A 328 -4.52 -5.47 -1.12
N ASP A 329 -3.37 -5.16 -0.51
CA ASP A 329 -3.06 -3.78 -0.06
C ASP A 329 -2.63 -2.86 -1.20
N HIS A 330 -2.37 -3.41 -2.39
CA HIS A 330 -1.90 -2.66 -3.57
C HIS A 330 -2.82 -1.50 -3.99
N ILE A 331 -4.10 -1.53 -3.62
CA ILE A 331 -5.06 -0.43 -3.81
C ILE A 331 -5.72 -0.12 -2.49
N PHE A 332 -5.53 1.12 -2.06
CA PHE A 332 -5.89 1.56 -0.75
C PHE A 332 -6.31 3.03 -0.74
N ASP A 333 -6.65 3.53 0.45
CA ASP A 333 -6.93 4.94 0.62
C ASP A 333 -6.50 5.48 1.99
N ALA A 334 -6.35 6.80 2.08
CA ALA A 334 -5.87 7.48 3.27
C ALA A 334 -6.75 7.28 4.52
N VAL A 335 -8.04 6.99 4.37
CA VAL A 335 -8.92 6.70 5.51
C VAL A 335 -8.72 5.28 5.99
N GLN A 336 -8.65 4.30 5.07
CA GLN A 336 -8.33 2.92 5.46
C GLN A 336 -6.95 2.83 6.12
N GLU A 337 -5.97 3.62 5.67
CA GLU A 337 -4.65 3.71 6.31
C GLU A 337 -4.72 4.38 7.68
N ALA A 338 -5.51 5.46 7.81
CA ALA A 338 -5.77 6.08 9.10
C ALA A 338 -6.41 5.09 10.09
N ASP A 339 -7.38 4.29 9.64
CA ASP A 339 -8.00 3.24 10.46
C ASP A 339 -6.98 2.17 10.91
N LYS A 340 -6.10 1.72 10.00
CA LYS A 340 -5.02 0.76 10.32
C LYS A 340 -4.07 1.34 11.38
N LEU A 341 -3.50 2.53 11.14
CA LEU A 341 -2.56 3.16 12.08
C LEU A 341 -3.24 3.54 13.41
N TYR A 342 -4.52 3.90 13.39
CA TYR A 342 -5.30 4.17 14.59
C TYR A 342 -5.50 2.89 15.42
N ALA A 343 -5.80 1.76 14.78
CA ALA A 343 -5.89 0.46 15.43
C ALA A 343 -4.55 0.00 16.00
N ILE A 344 -3.46 0.17 15.25
CA ILE A 344 -2.09 -0.11 15.72
C ILE A 344 -1.78 0.72 16.97
N ALA A 345 -2.08 2.02 16.97
CA ALA A 345 -1.84 2.89 18.13
C ALA A 345 -2.65 2.46 19.37
N HIS A 346 -3.93 2.12 19.21
CA HIS A 346 -4.77 1.62 20.31
C HIS A 346 -4.25 0.28 20.87
N GLN A 347 -3.87 -0.65 20.00
CA GLN A 347 -3.31 -1.92 20.43
C GLN A 347 -1.96 -1.72 21.12
N LEU A 348 -1.08 -0.90 20.56
CA LEU A 348 0.27 -0.64 21.06
C LEU A 348 0.31 0.10 22.40
N HIS A 349 -0.64 1.02 22.66
CA HIS A 349 -0.61 1.88 23.85
C HIS A 349 -1.67 1.53 24.90
N HIS A 350 -2.74 0.84 24.50
CA HIS A 350 -3.86 0.50 25.38
C HIS A 350 -4.18 -1.00 25.40
N ASN A 351 -3.49 -1.82 24.59
CA ASN A 351 -3.81 -3.24 24.39
C ASN A 351 -5.30 -3.44 24.06
N GLU A 352 -5.82 -2.53 23.24
CA GLU A 352 -7.22 -2.47 22.84
C GLU A 352 -7.33 -2.78 21.34
N ARG A 353 -8.04 -3.87 21.03
CA ARG A 353 -8.43 -4.20 19.66
C ARG A 353 -9.73 -3.47 19.31
N LEU A 354 -9.65 -2.57 18.35
CA LEU A 354 -10.81 -1.82 17.87
C LEU A 354 -11.72 -2.68 16.97
N PRO A 355 -13.02 -2.39 16.92
CA PRO A 355 -13.93 -3.03 15.97
C PRO A 355 -13.57 -2.61 14.54
N LYS A 356 -13.67 -3.56 13.60
CA LYS A 356 -13.52 -3.29 12.16
C LYS A 356 -14.60 -2.30 11.71
N ARG A 357 -14.20 -1.28 10.96
CA ARG A 357 -15.11 -0.35 10.28
C ARG A 357 -15.37 -0.83 8.85
N PRO A 358 -16.48 -0.42 8.21
CA PRO A 358 -16.66 -0.59 6.77
C PRO A 358 -15.46 -0.02 6.01
N ARG A 359 -15.00 -0.70 4.95
CA ARG A 359 -13.87 -0.23 4.12
C ARG A 359 -14.05 1.23 3.67
N PHE A 360 -15.28 1.59 3.32
CA PHE A 360 -15.66 2.96 2.98
C PHE A 360 -16.69 3.46 3.98
N HIS A 361 -16.36 4.51 4.73
CA HIS A 361 -17.22 5.09 5.76
C HIS A 361 -17.17 6.62 5.83
N PHE A 362 -16.26 7.26 5.08
CA PHE A 362 -16.21 8.70 4.78
C PHE A 362 -16.22 9.62 6.01
N THR A 363 -15.83 9.13 7.18
CA THR A 363 -15.92 9.92 8.42
C THR A 363 -15.02 11.15 8.42
N PRO A 364 -13.77 11.12 7.91
CA PRO A 364 -12.97 12.34 7.77
C PRO A 364 -13.58 13.31 6.76
N LYS A 365 -13.68 14.59 7.14
CA LYS A 365 -14.24 15.65 6.28
C LYS A 365 -13.45 15.75 4.98
N GLY A 366 -14.14 15.84 3.85
CA GLY A 366 -13.56 15.98 2.51
C GLY A 366 -12.94 14.69 1.96
N SER A 367 -13.04 13.57 2.69
CA SER A 367 -12.62 12.28 2.17
C SER A 367 -13.53 11.81 1.04
N LEU A 368 -12.91 11.30 -0.02
CA LEU A 368 -13.56 10.66 -1.17
C LEU A 368 -13.27 9.15 -1.26
N GLN A 369 -12.27 8.63 -0.53
CA GLN A 369 -11.85 7.21 -0.51
C GLN A 369 -11.78 6.53 -1.89
N GLY A 370 -11.17 7.21 -2.85
CA GLY A 370 -10.99 6.75 -4.22
C GLY A 370 -12.22 6.82 -5.11
N PHE A 371 -13.38 7.25 -4.60
CA PHE A 371 -14.57 7.40 -5.44
C PHE A 371 -14.46 8.58 -6.39
N ALA A 372 -14.75 8.32 -7.66
CA ALA A 372 -14.80 9.31 -8.72
C ALA A 372 -16.08 9.13 -9.56
N ILE A 373 -16.54 10.24 -10.16
CA ILE A 373 -17.58 10.19 -11.19
C ILE A 373 -16.96 9.59 -12.44
N ASN A 374 -17.61 8.60 -13.06
CA ASN A 374 -17.13 7.98 -14.29
C ASN A 374 -17.01 9.05 -15.40
N PRO A 375 -15.80 9.39 -15.87
CA PRO A 375 -15.60 10.48 -16.82
C PRO A 375 -16.17 10.15 -18.22
N ASP A 376 -16.11 8.88 -18.64
CA ASP A 376 -16.55 8.45 -19.98
C ASP A 376 -18.07 8.52 -20.15
N LEU A 377 -18.80 8.46 -19.04
CA LEU A 377 -20.25 8.51 -18.99
C LEU A 377 -20.77 9.77 -18.27
N ASN A 378 -19.90 10.76 -18.03
CA ASN A 378 -20.31 12.00 -17.37
C ASN A 378 -20.96 13.00 -18.33
N TYR A 379 -22.17 12.67 -18.78
CA TYR A 379 -23.01 13.58 -19.55
C TYR A 379 -23.71 14.64 -18.67
N ASN A 380 -23.55 14.55 -17.33
CA ASN A 380 -24.05 15.51 -16.36
C ASN A 380 -22.91 16.35 -15.77
N GLN A 381 -22.49 17.39 -16.51
CA GLN A 381 -21.35 18.24 -16.13
C GLN A 381 -21.52 18.98 -14.79
N ASN A 382 -22.76 19.06 -14.28
CA ASN A 382 -23.08 19.66 -12.99
C ASN A 382 -22.96 18.67 -11.82
N ALA A 383 -22.70 17.39 -12.10
CA ALA A 383 -22.45 16.42 -11.06
C ALA A 383 -21.17 16.78 -10.28
N ARG A 384 -21.25 16.69 -8.95
CA ARG A 384 -20.15 17.03 -8.04
C ARG A 384 -20.11 16.05 -6.89
N LEU A 385 -18.91 15.52 -6.62
CA LEU A 385 -18.63 14.78 -5.40
C LEU A 385 -18.13 15.71 -4.32
N SER A 386 -18.57 15.46 -3.09
CA SER A 386 -18.10 16.16 -1.91
C SER A 386 -18.30 15.31 -0.66
N ASN A 387 -17.68 15.70 0.44
CA ASN A 387 -17.94 15.13 1.75
C ASN A 387 -17.85 16.21 2.82
N SER A 388 -18.98 16.82 3.15
CA SER A 388 -19.08 17.81 4.25
C SER A 388 -19.85 17.28 5.46
N GLU A 389 -20.53 16.15 5.32
CA GLU A 389 -21.48 15.60 6.29
C GLU A 389 -21.14 14.15 6.70
N GLN A 390 -19.85 13.76 6.67
CA GLN A 390 -19.37 12.41 7.00
C GLN A 390 -19.99 11.31 6.12
N ALA A 391 -20.22 11.63 4.85
CA ALA A 391 -20.76 10.74 3.84
C ALA A 391 -20.31 11.25 2.46
N LEU A 392 -20.02 10.33 1.54
CA LEU A 392 -19.76 10.69 0.16
C LEU A 392 -21.06 11.18 -0.48
N ARG A 393 -21.11 12.46 -0.79
CA ARG A 393 -22.26 13.14 -1.37
C ARG A 393 -22.02 13.38 -2.85
N LEU A 394 -22.92 12.86 -3.68
CA LEU A 394 -23.01 13.14 -5.11
C LEU A 394 -24.20 14.05 -5.36
N ASP A 395 -23.94 15.33 -5.62
CA ASP A 395 -24.95 16.29 -6.05
C ASP A 395 -25.08 16.23 -7.58
N PHE A 396 -26.30 16.33 -8.09
CA PHE A 396 -26.56 16.37 -9.52
C PHE A 396 -27.78 17.25 -9.85
N SER A 397 -27.76 17.84 -11.03
CA SER A 397 -28.89 18.57 -11.60
C SER A 397 -29.08 18.16 -13.05
N HIS A 398 -30.31 18.22 -13.54
CA HIS A 398 -30.64 17.85 -14.92
C HIS A 398 -30.31 16.39 -15.30
N LEU A 399 -30.52 15.43 -14.38
CA LEU A 399 -30.42 14.00 -14.70
C LEU A 399 -31.59 13.58 -15.60
N VAL A 400 -31.31 13.37 -16.89
CA VAL A 400 -32.33 13.07 -17.91
C VAL A 400 -32.56 11.57 -18.10
N CYS A 401 -33.75 11.22 -18.58
CA CYS A 401 -34.10 9.85 -18.93
C CYS A 401 -33.06 9.18 -19.85
N GLY A 402 -32.62 7.98 -19.49
CA GLY A 402 -31.69 7.18 -20.29
C GLY A 402 -30.23 7.61 -20.22
N VAL A 403 -29.89 8.64 -19.43
CA VAL A 403 -28.51 9.08 -19.20
C VAL A 403 -28.14 8.82 -17.74
N PRO A 404 -27.43 7.71 -17.44
CA PRO A 404 -27.08 7.38 -16.07
C PRO A 404 -25.95 8.28 -15.55
N LEU A 405 -25.91 8.45 -14.23
CA LEU A 405 -24.77 9.01 -13.51
C LEU A 405 -24.14 7.90 -12.67
N GLN A 406 -22.82 7.77 -12.73
CA GLN A 406 -22.10 6.69 -12.07
C GLN A 406 -20.98 7.24 -11.21
N VAL A 407 -20.85 6.66 -10.02
CA VAL A 407 -19.76 6.90 -9.09
C VAL A 407 -19.21 5.57 -8.61
N SER A 408 -17.89 5.41 -8.68
CA SER A 408 -17.21 4.17 -8.31
C SER A 408 -15.83 4.41 -7.76
N THR A 409 -15.33 3.41 -7.05
CA THR A 409 -13.92 3.28 -6.67
C THR A 409 -13.34 2.01 -7.28
N ALA A 410 -12.01 1.96 -7.36
CA ALA A 410 -11.29 0.80 -7.88
C ALA A 410 -11.21 -0.31 -6.82
N THR A 411 -11.37 -1.56 -7.24
CA THR A 411 -11.09 -2.77 -6.45
C THR A 411 -9.91 -3.55 -7.02
N HIS A 412 -9.42 -3.18 -8.19
CA HIS A 412 -8.19 -3.67 -8.81
C HIS A 412 -7.53 -2.55 -9.63
N THR A 413 -6.28 -2.77 -10.04
CA THR A 413 -5.44 -1.75 -10.70
C THR A 413 -6.15 -1.20 -11.93
N PRO A 414 -6.42 0.13 -12.00
CA PRO A 414 -7.08 0.75 -13.13
C PRO A 414 -6.33 0.53 -14.44
N LEU A 415 -7.08 0.50 -15.55
CA LEU A 415 -6.57 0.27 -16.90
C LEU A 415 -5.55 1.30 -17.40
N ASP A 416 -5.62 2.52 -16.90
CA ASP A 416 -4.72 3.63 -17.23
C ASP A 416 -3.49 3.69 -16.32
N SER A 417 -3.36 2.77 -15.36
CA SER A 417 -2.20 2.67 -14.48
C SER A 417 -1.01 2.04 -15.20
N LYS A 418 0.16 2.61 -14.97
CA LYS A 418 1.44 2.04 -15.41
C LYS A 418 1.91 1.00 -14.40
N VAL A 419 1.65 -0.28 -14.69
CA VAL A 419 1.87 -1.37 -13.71
C VAL A 419 3.32 -1.88 -13.64
N ASN A 420 4.11 -1.64 -14.68
CA ASN A 420 5.50 -2.11 -14.81
C ASN A 420 6.47 -0.94 -15.06
N GLU A 421 6.32 0.16 -14.31
CA GLU A 421 7.25 1.29 -14.37
C GLU A 421 8.27 1.24 -13.23
N SER A 422 9.54 1.36 -13.60
CA SER A 422 10.67 1.52 -12.68
C SER A 422 10.84 0.38 -11.65
N SER A 423 11.20 0.69 -10.41
CA SER A 423 11.45 -0.24 -9.30
C SER A 423 10.20 -0.56 -8.46
N TYR A 424 9.02 -0.02 -8.83
CA TYR A 424 7.81 0.01 -8.00
C TYR A 424 6.58 -0.55 -8.73
N HIS A 425 6.66 -1.80 -9.16
CA HIS A 425 5.60 -2.48 -9.89
C HIS A 425 4.32 -2.58 -9.05
N ILE A 426 3.18 -2.30 -9.67
CA ILE A 426 1.88 -2.48 -9.03
C ILE A 426 1.50 -3.96 -9.12
N VAL A 427 1.55 -4.65 -7.98
CA VAL A 427 1.25 -6.09 -7.88
C VAL A 427 0.27 -6.34 -6.73
N GLY A 428 -0.76 -7.14 -6.97
CA GLY A 428 -1.77 -7.49 -5.96
C GLY A 428 -3.11 -7.92 -6.56
N SER A 429 -3.82 -8.82 -5.88
CA SER A 429 -5.13 -9.32 -6.35
C SER A 429 -6.26 -8.32 -6.04
N PRO A 430 -7.42 -8.43 -6.72
CA PRO A 430 -8.57 -7.61 -6.43
C PRO A 430 -8.95 -7.59 -4.94
N THR A 431 -9.57 -6.52 -4.47
CA THR A 431 -10.05 -6.45 -3.09
C THR A 431 -11.46 -7.03 -2.94
N LEU A 432 -12.22 -7.13 -4.03
CA LEU A 432 -13.57 -7.68 -4.15
C LEU A 432 -13.59 -8.84 -5.16
N TYR A 433 -14.36 -9.88 -4.84
CA TYR A 433 -14.40 -11.13 -5.60
C TYR A 433 -15.84 -11.56 -5.93
N PRO A 434 -16.04 -12.32 -7.02
CA PRO A 434 -17.30 -13.02 -7.31
C PRO A 434 -17.83 -13.78 -6.09
N SER A 435 -19.16 -13.92 -6.01
CA SER A 435 -19.92 -14.51 -4.89
C SER A 435 -19.85 -13.83 -3.52
N GLN A 436 -19.01 -12.79 -3.34
CA GLN A 436 -19.06 -11.97 -2.13
C GLN A 436 -20.32 -11.10 -2.10
N THR A 437 -20.73 -10.73 -0.89
CA THR A 437 -21.88 -9.83 -0.68
C THR A 437 -21.39 -8.43 -0.39
N ILE A 438 -21.75 -7.49 -1.28
CA ILE A 438 -21.60 -6.05 -1.08
C ILE A 438 -22.73 -5.58 -0.16
N GLU A 439 -22.40 -4.71 0.79
CA GLU A 439 -23.35 -3.99 1.63
C GLU A 439 -23.06 -2.49 1.54
N ALA A 440 -24.08 -1.67 1.34
CA ALA A 440 -23.94 -0.23 1.41
C ALA A 440 -25.11 0.44 2.14
N SER A 441 -24.78 1.47 2.92
CA SER A 441 -25.75 2.36 3.54
C SER A 441 -25.90 3.61 2.69
N VAL A 442 -27.09 3.81 2.09
CA VAL A 442 -27.35 4.86 1.12
C VAL A 442 -28.57 5.67 1.55
N SER A 443 -28.54 6.99 1.34
CA SER A 443 -29.71 7.86 1.42
C SER A 443 -29.69 8.84 0.27
N GLY A 444 -30.80 9.51 0.02
CA GLY A 444 -30.81 10.62 -0.92
C GLY A 444 -32.10 11.41 -0.83
N ALA A 445 -32.09 12.58 -1.42
CA ALA A 445 -33.30 13.33 -1.70
C ALA A 445 -33.23 13.81 -3.13
N THR A 446 -34.31 13.58 -3.86
CA THR A 446 -34.51 14.10 -5.20
C THR A 446 -35.72 15.02 -5.17
N ASP A 447 -35.69 16.07 -5.98
CA ASP A 447 -36.85 16.96 -6.17
C ASP A 447 -38.04 16.23 -6.84
N TYR A 448 -37.82 14.98 -7.27
CA TYR A 448 -38.77 14.07 -7.93
C TYR A 448 -38.66 12.67 -7.30
N ASP A 449 -39.76 12.04 -6.89
CA ASP A 449 -39.80 10.73 -6.19
C ASP A 449 -39.40 9.51 -7.06
N HIS A 450 -38.53 9.67 -8.06
CA HIS A 450 -38.46 8.77 -9.21
C HIS A 450 -37.08 8.24 -9.60
N ALA A 451 -35.98 8.75 -9.01
CA ALA A 451 -34.65 8.22 -9.29
C ALA A 451 -34.48 6.80 -8.75
N SER A 452 -33.89 5.91 -9.55
CA SER A 452 -33.51 4.57 -9.12
C SER A 452 -31.99 4.45 -9.00
N VAL A 453 -31.55 3.65 -8.04
CA VAL A 453 -30.13 3.34 -7.82
C VAL A 453 -29.91 1.85 -7.98
N SER A 454 -28.81 1.48 -8.63
CA SER A 454 -28.32 0.10 -8.68
C SER A 454 -26.87 0.08 -8.22
N PHE A 455 -26.46 -0.99 -7.55
CA PHE A 455 -25.04 -1.33 -7.51
C PHE A 455 -24.58 -1.72 -8.92
N TYR A 456 -23.31 -1.48 -9.20
CA TYR A 456 -22.65 -2.08 -10.34
C TYR A 456 -21.22 -2.47 -10.00
N VAL A 457 -20.71 -3.43 -10.76
CA VAL A 457 -19.28 -3.75 -10.83
C VAL A 457 -18.85 -3.79 -12.29
N ASP A 458 -17.62 -3.35 -12.55
CA ASP A 458 -16.94 -3.64 -13.81
C ASP A 458 -16.02 -4.84 -13.59
N THR A 459 -16.01 -5.75 -14.56
CA THR A 459 -15.16 -6.94 -14.54
C THR A 459 -14.16 -6.89 -15.68
N TYR A 460 -12.95 -7.39 -15.42
CA TYR A 460 -11.93 -7.61 -16.44
C TYR A 460 -11.80 -9.11 -16.69
N ASP A 461 -11.77 -9.52 -17.95
CA ASP A 461 -11.21 -10.80 -18.33
C ASP A 461 -9.68 -10.71 -18.53
N SER A 462 -9.04 -11.81 -18.88
CA SER A 462 -7.58 -11.87 -19.08
C SER A 462 -7.05 -10.96 -20.20
N GLN A 463 -7.92 -10.50 -21.10
CA GLN A 463 -7.63 -9.60 -22.21
C GLN A 463 -8.05 -8.16 -21.91
N MET A 464 -8.51 -7.89 -20.69
CA MET A 464 -9.07 -6.62 -20.24
C MET A 464 -10.32 -6.18 -20.99
N ASN A 465 -11.10 -7.12 -21.52
CA ASN A 465 -12.46 -6.79 -21.95
C ASN A 465 -13.29 -6.46 -20.71
N ILE A 466 -13.99 -5.32 -20.76
CA ILE A 466 -14.80 -4.84 -19.65
C ILE A 466 -16.25 -5.29 -19.82
N GLU A 467 -16.76 -6.03 -18.86
CA GLU A 467 -18.20 -6.29 -18.73
C GLU A 467 -18.73 -5.65 -17.44
N ARG A 468 -19.84 -4.93 -17.56
CA ARG A 468 -20.54 -4.31 -16.43
C ARG A 468 -21.74 -5.14 -16.01
N ILE A 469 -21.82 -5.40 -14.72
CA ILE A 469 -22.91 -6.17 -14.11
C ILE A 469 -23.63 -5.26 -13.11
N PHE A 470 -24.97 -5.31 -13.09
CA PHE A 470 -25.81 -4.51 -12.22
C PHE A 470 -26.60 -5.36 -11.22
N SER A 471 -26.88 -4.80 -10.05
CA SER A 471 -27.94 -5.30 -9.18
C SER A 471 -29.33 -4.91 -9.72
N GLU A 472 -30.36 -5.56 -9.18
CA GLU A 472 -31.72 -5.01 -9.27
C GLU A 472 -31.76 -3.58 -8.70
N PRO A 473 -32.51 -2.67 -9.33
CA PRO A 473 -32.62 -1.29 -8.86
C PRO A 473 -33.41 -1.20 -7.56
N PHE A 474 -33.04 -0.26 -6.70
CA PHE A 474 -33.74 0.11 -5.49
C PHE A 474 -34.03 1.61 -5.44
N THR A 475 -35.05 1.97 -4.67
CA THR A 475 -35.45 3.37 -4.45
C THR A 475 -34.76 3.94 -3.23
N LEU A 476 -34.48 5.23 -3.24
CA LEU A 476 -33.86 5.91 -2.12
C LEU A 476 -34.89 6.44 -1.12
N SER A 477 -34.44 6.58 0.12
CA SER A 477 -35.14 7.33 1.15
C SER A 477 -34.27 8.47 1.67
N THR A 478 -34.90 9.46 2.30
CA THR A 478 -34.16 10.58 2.94
C THR A 478 -33.39 10.14 4.19
N GLN A 479 -33.70 8.97 4.74
CA GLN A 479 -32.95 8.34 5.83
C GLN A 479 -31.99 7.28 5.26
N PRO A 480 -30.83 7.04 5.91
CA PRO A 480 -29.93 5.96 5.51
C PRO A 480 -30.63 4.60 5.54
N GLN A 481 -30.52 3.85 4.45
CA GLN A 481 -31.01 2.49 4.31
C GLN A 481 -29.88 1.57 3.84
N THR A 482 -29.80 0.39 4.44
CA THR A 482 -28.81 -0.62 4.07
C THR A 482 -29.36 -1.49 2.94
N HIS A 483 -28.58 -1.60 1.88
CA HIS A 483 -28.85 -2.46 0.73
C HIS A 483 -27.72 -3.47 0.57
N GLN A 484 -28.05 -4.69 0.18
CA GLN A 484 -27.09 -5.77 -0.03
C GLN A 484 -27.21 -6.35 -1.44
N TRP A 485 -26.09 -6.78 -1.99
CA TRP A 485 -26.03 -7.48 -3.27
C TRP A 485 -24.94 -8.55 -3.25
N THR A 486 -25.35 -9.82 -3.40
CA THR A 486 -24.41 -10.92 -3.63
C THR A 486 -24.06 -10.97 -5.11
N LEU A 487 -22.77 -10.82 -5.40
CA LEU A 487 -22.25 -10.90 -6.76
C LEU A 487 -22.50 -12.30 -7.35
N PRO A 488 -22.77 -12.41 -8.66
CA PRO A 488 -22.88 -13.71 -9.31
C PRO A 488 -21.54 -14.47 -9.20
N LYS A 489 -21.63 -15.80 -9.33
CA LYS A 489 -20.43 -16.61 -9.55
C LYS A 489 -19.92 -16.34 -10.95
N LEU A 490 -18.66 -15.97 -11.04
CA LEU A 490 -17.97 -15.68 -12.29
C LEU A 490 -16.60 -16.34 -12.20
N ASP A 491 -16.21 -17.03 -13.28
CA ASP A 491 -14.91 -17.67 -13.38
C ASP A 491 -14.03 -16.87 -14.36
N ASN A 492 -12.73 -16.83 -14.10
CA ASN A 492 -11.74 -16.18 -14.95
C ASN A 492 -12.03 -14.70 -15.25
N VAL A 493 -12.56 -13.99 -14.25
CA VAL A 493 -12.68 -12.54 -14.27
C VAL A 493 -12.22 -11.93 -12.94
N MET A 494 -11.81 -10.67 -12.99
CA MET A 494 -11.47 -9.84 -11.83
C MET A 494 -12.53 -8.77 -11.66
N ILE A 495 -12.91 -8.46 -10.43
CA ILE A 495 -13.74 -7.28 -10.16
C ILE A 495 -12.81 -6.07 -10.10
N ALA A 496 -12.95 -5.17 -11.07
CA ALA A 496 -12.07 -4.02 -11.25
C ALA A 496 -12.57 -2.77 -10.54
N THR A 497 -13.89 -2.57 -10.53
CA THR A 497 -14.53 -1.42 -9.90
C THR A 497 -15.81 -1.85 -9.21
N VAL A 498 -16.20 -1.08 -8.20
CA VAL A 498 -17.50 -1.17 -7.54
C VAL A 498 -18.09 0.22 -7.38
N GLY A 499 -19.39 0.35 -7.62
CA GLY A 499 -20.02 1.67 -7.58
C GLY A 499 -21.54 1.65 -7.53
N LEU A 500 -22.10 2.86 -7.59
CA LEU A 500 -23.53 3.12 -7.67
C LEU A 500 -23.85 3.80 -9.01
N GLN A 501 -24.85 3.28 -9.70
CA GLN A 501 -25.46 3.92 -10.86
C GLN A 501 -26.80 4.53 -10.46
N ILE A 502 -27.01 5.76 -10.92
CA ILE A 502 -28.22 6.55 -10.69
C ILE A 502 -28.88 6.77 -12.04
N SER A 503 -30.14 6.41 -12.14
CA SER A 503 -30.90 6.51 -13.38
C SER A 503 -32.21 7.24 -13.15
N ASN A 504 -32.61 8.07 -14.11
CA ASN A 504 -33.97 8.59 -14.21
C ASN A 504 -34.76 7.69 -15.18
N PRO A 505 -35.77 6.93 -14.70
CA PRO A 505 -36.56 6.05 -15.55
C PRO A 505 -37.73 6.76 -16.26
N HIS A 506 -37.95 8.05 -16.05
CA HIS A 506 -39.11 8.77 -16.58
C HIS A 506 -38.73 9.94 -17.48
N SER A 507 -39.64 10.33 -18.38
CA SER A 507 -39.47 11.52 -19.23
C SER A 507 -39.45 12.80 -18.37
N GLY A 508 -38.28 13.40 -18.19
CA GLY A 508 -38.09 14.59 -17.37
C GLY A 508 -36.62 14.78 -17.04
N ASN A 509 -36.34 15.72 -16.13
CA ASN A 509 -35.02 15.89 -15.56
C ASN A 509 -35.10 15.99 -14.03
N ASP A 510 -34.25 15.23 -13.36
CA ASP A 510 -34.21 15.21 -11.90
C ASP A 510 -33.05 16.05 -11.39
N ALA A 511 -33.23 16.64 -10.22
CA ALA A 511 -32.16 17.25 -9.44
C ALA A 511 -32.23 16.68 -8.02
N GLY A 512 -31.07 16.59 -7.37
CA GLY A 512 -31.00 16.03 -6.03
C GLY A 512 -29.59 15.66 -5.63
N TYR A 513 -29.51 14.86 -4.59
CA TYR A 513 -28.25 14.31 -4.11
C TYR A 513 -28.43 12.88 -3.62
N ILE A 514 -27.32 12.15 -3.66
CA ILE A 514 -27.19 10.83 -3.05
C ILE A 514 -26.03 10.88 -2.08
N LYS A 515 -26.20 10.24 -0.93
CA LYS A 515 -25.17 10.06 0.09
C LYS A 515 -24.92 8.58 0.27
N LEU A 516 -23.68 8.17 0.03
CA LEU A 516 -23.14 6.89 0.45
C LEU A 516 -22.50 7.08 1.83
N HIS A 517 -23.14 6.51 2.85
CA HIS A 517 -22.67 6.58 4.25
C HIS A 517 -21.64 5.50 4.54
N SER A 518 -21.81 4.33 3.94
CA SER A 518 -20.80 3.27 4.00
C SER A 518 -20.92 2.31 2.83
N LEU A 519 -19.80 1.67 2.48
CA LEU A 519 -19.74 0.53 1.55
C LEU A 519 -18.71 -0.48 2.07
N ASP A 520 -19.10 -1.75 2.08
CA ASP A 520 -18.23 -2.86 2.45
C ASP A 520 -18.61 -4.14 1.71
N TRP A 521 -17.80 -5.19 1.88
CA TRP A 521 -18.13 -6.53 1.40
C TRP A 521 -17.52 -7.63 2.26
N GLN A 522 -18.15 -8.80 2.21
CA GLN A 522 -17.77 -9.94 3.03
C GLN A 522 -18.00 -11.28 2.32
N GLY A 523 -17.44 -12.33 2.93
CA GLY A 523 -17.54 -13.71 2.48
C GLY A 523 -16.26 -14.20 1.83
N THR A 524 -16.01 -15.50 1.95
CA THR A 524 -14.98 -16.18 1.16
C THR A 524 -15.54 -16.41 -0.25
N PRO A 525 -14.77 -16.21 -1.33
CA PRO A 525 -15.31 -16.35 -2.68
C PRO A 525 -15.41 -17.81 -3.12
N SER A 526 -16.22 -18.03 -4.15
CA SER A 526 -16.28 -19.25 -4.93
C SER A 526 -16.06 -18.91 -6.40
N GLN A 527 -14.86 -19.19 -6.90
CA GLN A 527 -14.45 -18.88 -8.27
C GLN A 527 -13.32 -19.80 -8.74
N THR A 528 -13.24 -19.99 -10.05
CA THR A 528 -12.05 -20.50 -10.73
C THR A 528 -11.28 -19.33 -11.29
N ILE A 529 -9.99 -19.26 -10.97
CA ILE A 529 -9.06 -18.28 -11.52
C ILE A 529 -7.91 -19.02 -12.18
N GLY A 530 -7.62 -18.67 -13.42
CA GLY A 530 -6.64 -19.40 -14.19
C GLY A 530 -6.24 -18.71 -15.48
N ILE A 531 -5.65 -19.51 -16.35
CA ILE A 531 -5.07 -19.09 -17.61
C ILE A 531 -6.14 -19.05 -18.69
N ASP A 532 -6.12 -17.98 -19.48
CA ASP A 532 -6.86 -17.89 -20.75
C ASP A 532 -6.03 -18.48 -21.89
N ARG A 533 -6.66 -18.92 -22.98
CA ARG A 533 -5.97 -19.34 -24.21
C ARG A 533 -5.21 -18.19 -24.87
N ASN A 534 -5.70 -16.97 -24.72
CA ASN A 534 -5.13 -15.79 -25.36
C ASN A 534 -3.98 -15.18 -24.53
N PRO A 535 -3.06 -14.40 -25.14
CA PRO A 535 -2.06 -13.65 -24.40
C PRO A 535 -2.72 -12.84 -23.27
N ILE A 536 -2.16 -12.93 -22.07
CA ILE A 536 -2.69 -12.27 -20.88
C ILE A 536 -2.16 -10.84 -20.83
N HIS A 537 -3.03 -9.90 -20.51
CA HIS A 537 -2.64 -8.50 -20.31
C HIS A 537 -1.80 -8.33 -19.05
N GLU A 538 -0.85 -7.39 -19.05
CA GLU A 538 0.08 -7.19 -17.93
C GLU A 538 -0.61 -6.90 -16.58
N ILE A 539 -1.72 -6.16 -16.60
CA ILE A 539 -2.54 -5.87 -15.41
C ILE A 539 -3.10 -7.16 -14.78
N TRP A 540 -3.50 -8.14 -15.60
CA TRP A 540 -3.97 -9.42 -15.10
C TRP A 540 -2.83 -10.25 -14.53
N GLU A 541 -1.67 -10.23 -15.19
CA GLU A 541 -0.48 -10.92 -14.70
C GLU A 541 -0.01 -10.33 -13.35
N SER A 542 -0.09 -9.01 -13.19
CA SER A 542 0.29 -8.33 -11.96
C SER A 542 -0.69 -8.57 -10.79
N SER A 543 -1.85 -9.17 -11.05
CA SER A 543 -2.81 -9.56 -10.01
C SER A 543 -2.36 -10.71 -9.12
N PHE A 544 -1.28 -11.39 -9.51
CA PHE A 544 -0.70 -12.49 -8.76
C PHE A 544 0.61 -12.05 -8.12
N ILE A 545 0.78 -12.40 -6.84
CA ILE A 545 2.10 -12.33 -6.23
C ILE A 545 2.94 -13.45 -6.84
N ASN A 546 3.92 -13.07 -7.66
CA ASN A 546 4.78 -14.00 -8.38
C ASN A 546 6.26 -13.71 -8.09
N THR A 547 6.90 -14.62 -7.36
CA THR A 547 8.34 -14.57 -7.04
C THR A 547 9.17 -15.55 -7.88
N MET A 548 8.56 -16.23 -8.86
CA MET A 548 9.27 -17.14 -9.75
C MET A 548 10.16 -16.36 -10.72
N ASP A 549 11.37 -16.85 -10.97
CA ASP A 549 12.33 -16.22 -11.89
C ASP A 549 11.84 -16.13 -13.33
N THR A 550 10.98 -17.07 -13.74
CA THR A 550 10.55 -17.16 -15.13
C THR A 550 9.13 -17.70 -15.22
N CYS A 551 8.28 -16.93 -15.91
CA CYS A 551 6.94 -17.33 -16.29
C CYS A 551 6.89 -17.49 -17.82
N ILE A 552 6.78 -18.72 -18.32
CA ILE A 552 6.69 -18.98 -19.77
C ILE A 552 5.29 -19.49 -20.11
N LYS A 553 4.64 -18.81 -21.03
CA LYS A 553 3.47 -19.30 -21.74
C LYS A 553 3.86 -19.63 -23.18
N PHE A 554 3.45 -20.80 -23.67
CA PHE A 554 3.59 -21.15 -25.08
C PHE A 554 2.25 -20.91 -25.77
N ASP A 555 2.22 -20.15 -26.87
CA ASP A 555 0.99 -19.77 -27.59
C ASP A 555 0.09 -20.95 -28.02
N ASN A 556 0.63 -22.17 -28.05
CA ASN A 556 -0.07 -23.39 -28.41
C ASN A 556 -0.44 -24.29 -27.21
N GLN A 557 -0.25 -23.82 -25.98
CA GLN A 557 -0.53 -24.57 -24.75
C GLN A 557 -1.24 -23.70 -23.72
N ASP A 558 -2.34 -24.22 -23.19
CA ASP A 558 -3.09 -23.61 -22.08
C ASP A 558 -2.39 -23.89 -20.73
N ILE A 559 -1.06 -23.64 -20.64
CA ILE A 559 -0.25 -23.86 -19.44
C ILE A 559 0.76 -22.73 -19.22
N TYR A 560 0.96 -22.34 -17.96
CA TYR A 560 2.15 -21.61 -17.52
C TYR A 560 3.22 -22.60 -17.11
N ARG A 561 4.47 -22.31 -17.48
CA ARG A 561 5.65 -22.94 -16.90
C ARG A 561 6.31 -21.90 -15.99
N LEU A 562 6.07 -22.07 -14.71
CA LEU A 562 6.65 -21.22 -13.67
C LEU A 562 7.92 -21.93 -13.18
N VAL A 563 9.06 -21.25 -13.34
CA VAL A 563 10.38 -21.80 -13.06
C VAL A 563 11.00 -21.03 -11.91
N ASN A 564 11.42 -21.76 -10.89
CA ASN A 564 12.30 -21.25 -9.84
C ASN A 564 13.72 -21.75 -10.10
N ASN A 565 14.71 -20.86 -10.08
CA ASN A 565 16.11 -21.15 -10.37
C ASN A 565 16.96 -21.28 -9.10
N ASP A 566 16.46 -20.84 -7.95
CA ASP A 566 17.17 -20.84 -6.69
C ASP A 566 16.49 -21.74 -5.64
N ALA A 567 17.06 -22.92 -5.40
CA ALA A 567 16.54 -23.84 -4.40
C ALA A 567 16.65 -23.32 -2.96
N SER A 568 17.43 -22.27 -2.68
CA SER A 568 17.50 -21.68 -1.33
C SER A 568 16.36 -20.69 -1.07
N HIS A 569 15.71 -20.19 -2.12
CA HIS A 569 14.61 -19.24 -2.05
C HIS A 569 13.46 -19.73 -2.92
N PRO A 570 12.51 -20.46 -2.34
CA PRO A 570 11.42 -21.04 -3.10
C PRO A 570 10.54 -19.99 -3.77
N GLY A 571 10.10 -20.29 -4.99
CA GLY A 571 9.19 -19.45 -5.74
C GLY A 571 7.74 -19.66 -5.31
N LEU A 572 6.98 -18.56 -5.23
CA LEU A 572 5.57 -18.52 -4.88
C LEU A 572 4.76 -17.91 -6.03
N TYR A 573 3.56 -18.44 -6.25
CA TYR A 573 2.57 -17.88 -7.16
C TYR A 573 1.20 -17.88 -6.47
N VAL A 574 0.72 -16.69 -6.07
CA VAL A 574 -0.36 -16.55 -5.08
C VAL A 574 -1.41 -15.52 -5.53
N TYR A 575 -2.66 -15.77 -5.15
CA TYR A 575 -3.83 -14.94 -5.44
C TYR A 575 -4.79 -14.92 -4.25
N GLY A 576 -5.52 -13.83 -4.06
CA GLY A 576 -6.62 -13.75 -3.11
C GLY A 576 -6.48 -12.65 -2.06
N SER A 577 -7.04 -12.89 -0.88
CA SER A 577 -7.08 -11.89 0.21
C SER A 577 -6.90 -12.52 1.58
N LYS A 578 -6.27 -11.76 2.49
CA LYS A 578 -6.20 -12.05 3.93
C LYS A 578 -7.57 -12.11 4.62
N ASP A 579 -8.65 -11.68 3.97
CA ASP A 579 -10.00 -11.79 4.51
C ASP A 579 -10.64 -13.17 4.24
N TRP A 580 -10.00 -14.05 3.47
CA TRP A 580 -10.55 -15.37 3.14
C TRP A 580 -10.35 -16.34 4.28
N HIS A 581 -11.44 -16.79 4.88
CA HIS A 581 -11.40 -17.73 6.02
C HIS A 581 -11.53 -19.16 5.50
N ASP A 582 -12.63 -19.84 5.77
CA ASP A 582 -12.75 -21.26 5.44
C ASP A 582 -13.09 -21.48 3.96
N TYR A 583 -12.29 -22.31 3.29
CA TYR A 583 -12.45 -22.65 1.88
C TYR A 583 -11.84 -24.01 1.54
N SER A 584 -12.16 -24.48 0.34
CA SER A 584 -11.41 -25.53 -0.33
C SER A 584 -10.71 -24.96 -1.57
N LEU A 585 -9.46 -25.39 -1.78
CA LEU A 585 -8.63 -25.12 -2.95
C LEU A 585 -8.50 -26.39 -3.78
N SER A 586 -8.90 -26.34 -5.05
CA SER A 586 -8.59 -27.37 -6.04
C SER A 586 -7.56 -26.83 -7.04
N ILE A 587 -6.45 -27.53 -7.24
CA ILE A 587 -5.36 -27.09 -8.13
C ILE A 587 -4.62 -28.28 -8.73
N ALA A 588 -4.25 -28.17 -10.01
CA ALA A 588 -3.52 -29.19 -10.74
C ALA A 588 -2.10 -28.75 -11.07
N LEU A 589 -1.10 -29.42 -10.50
CA LEU A 589 0.31 -29.10 -10.68
C LEU A 589 1.05 -30.25 -11.37
N LYS A 590 1.97 -29.92 -12.28
CA LYS A 590 2.81 -30.91 -12.98
C LYS A 590 4.29 -30.54 -12.84
N PRO A 591 5.01 -31.10 -11.85
CA PRO A 591 6.45 -30.86 -11.69
C PRO A 591 7.22 -31.47 -12.86
N GLN A 592 8.27 -30.81 -13.33
CA GLN A 592 9.15 -31.36 -14.38
C GLN A 592 10.42 -32.03 -13.82
N ILE A 593 10.72 -31.81 -12.55
CA ILE A 593 11.85 -32.43 -11.85
C ILE A 593 11.43 -32.94 -10.47
N LYS A 594 12.24 -33.82 -9.88
CA LYS A 594 11.99 -34.37 -8.54
C LYS A 594 12.46 -33.37 -7.47
N GLN A 595 11.66 -32.33 -7.24
CA GLN A 595 11.88 -31.28 -6.24
C GLN A 595 10.57 -30.96 -5.52
N ALA A 596 10.65 -30.38 -4.33
CA ALA A 596 9.48 -30.09 -3.53
C ALA A 596 8.56 -29.05 -4.20
N PHE A 597 7.25 -29.32 -4.21
CA PHE A 597 6.22 -28.44 -4.76
C PHE A 597 4.86 -28.76 -4.12
N GLY A 598 3.92 -27.82 -4.19
CA GLY A 598 2.54 -28.08 -3.81
C GLY A 598 1.72 -26.84 -3.48
N PRO A 599 0.42 -26.99 -3.15
CA PRO A 599 -0.48 -25.88 -2.89
C PRO A 599 -0.14 -25.09 -1.61
N ILE A 600 -0.44 -23.80 -1.66
CA ILE A 600 -0.41 -22.85 -0.54
C ILE A 600 -1.84 -22.48 -0.17
N VAL A 601 -2.11 -22.39 1.13
CA VAL A 601 -3.35 -21.87 1.73
C VAL A 601 -3.02 -21.00 2.93
N ARG A 602 -3.98 -20.19 3.37
CA ARG A 602 -3.82 -19.23 4.48
C ARG A 602 -2.60 -18.32 4.27
N TYR A 603 -2.37 -17.90 3.02
CA TYR A 603 -1.23 -17.03 2.71
C TYR A 603 -1.43 -15.65 3.34
N GLN A 604 -0.41 -15.19 4.05
CA GLN A 604 -0.33 -13.89 4.70
C GLN A 604 0.88 -13.05 4.25
N GLY A 605 1.91 -13.68 3.69
CA GLY A 605 3.14 -13.04 3.21
C GLY A 605 4.11 -14.09 2.66
N LEU A 606 5.25 -13.67 2.09
CA LEU A 606 6.22 -14.58 1.46
C LEU A 606 6.86 -15.58 2.44
N GLU A 607 6.74 -15.31 3.74
CA GLU A 607 7.32 -16.06 4.84
C GLU A 607 6.26 -16.46 5.88
N ARG A 608 4.96 -16.32 5.55
CA ARG A 608 3.83 -16.65 6.42
C ARG A 608 2.68 -17.28 5.66
N TYR A 609 2.60 -18.61 5.67
CA TYR A 609 1.54 -19.38 5.02
C TYR A 609 1.54 -20.85 5.46
N TYR A 610 0.48 -21.60 5.12
CA TYR A 610 0.51 -23.06 5.13
C TYR A 610 0.76 -23.60 3.72
N ARG A 611 1.54 -24.67 3.63
CA ARG A 611 1.69 -25.43 2.38
C ARG A 611 1.48 -26.92 2.61
N VAL A 612 0.90 -27.57 1.63
CA VAL A 612 1.02 -29.02 1.47
C VAL A 612 2.03 -29.27 0.37
N GLU A 613 3.06 -30.07 0.62
CA GLU A 613 4.10 -30.34 -0.37
C GLU A 613 4.32 -31.84 -0.59
N LEU A 614 4.62 -32.20 -1.83
CA LEU A 614 5.26 -33.48 -2.16
C LEU A 614 6.76 -33.25 -2.23
N ASN A 615 7.53 -33.88 -1.35
CA ASN A 615 8.97 -33.61 -1.21
C ASN A 615 9.85 -34.67 -1.91
N THR A 616 11.17 -34.50 -1.87
CA THR A 616 12.14 -35.40 -2.53
C THR A 616 12.22 -36.79 -1.91
N ASP A 617 11.73 -36.95 -0.68
CA ASP A 617 11.80 -38.19 0.11
C ASP A 617 10.55 -39.08 -0.04
N ASP A 618 9.73 -38.83 -1.08
CA ASP A 618 8.46 -39.52 -1.32
C ASP A 618 7.49 -39.41 -0.14
N GLN A 619 7.34 -38.19 0.38
CA GLN A 619 6.39 -37.86 1.43
C GLN A 619 5.48 -36.71 1.01
N ILE A 620 4.29 -36.70 1.59
CA ILE A 620 3.40 -35.53 1.63
C ILE A 620 3.48 -34.92 3.03
N SER A 621 3.67 -33.61 3.13
CA SER A 621 3.76 -32.89 4.40
C SER A 621 2.81 -31.70 4.43
N LEU A 622 2.18 -31.44 5.58
CA LEU A 622 1.55 -30.16 5.90
C LEU A 622 2.55 -29.36 6.73
N ILE A 623 2.91 -28.17 6.25
CA ILE A 623 3.93 -27.32 6.84
C ILE A 623 3.36 -25.92 7.03
N ARG A 624 3.60 -25.34 8.20
CA ARG A 624 3.39 -23.91 8.48
C ARG A 624 4.72 -23.18 8.36
N ARG A 625 4.79 -22.18 7.47
CA ARG A 625 5.94 -21.28 7.29
C ARG A 625 5.76 -20.07 8.21
N GLU A 626 6.79 -19.74 8.99
CA GLU A 626 6.82 -18.58 9.90
C GLU A 626 8.21 -17.92 9.89
N PHE A 627 8.39 -16.82 9.17
CA PHE A 627 9.62 -15.99 9.16
C PHE A 627 10.91 -16.83 9.02
N GLY A 628 11.04 -17.58 7.92
CA GLY A 628 12.18 -18.45 7.67
C GLY A 628 12.12 -19.83 8.33
N LYS A 629 11.17 -20.08 9.25
CA LYS A 629 11.02 -21.36 9.95
C LYS A 629 9.89 -22.19 9.36
N ASP A 630 10.17 -23.47 9.09
CA ASP A 630 9.15 -24.45 8.73
C ASP A 630 8.77 -25.30 9.95
N VAL A 631 7.48 -25.31 10.29
CA VAL A 631 6.89 -26.15 11.34
C VAL A 631 6.09 -27.27 10.66
N VAL A 632 6.58 -28.50 10.73
CA VAL A 632 5.90 -29.68 10.16
C VAL A 632 4.75 -30.09 11.09
N ILE A 633 3.52 -30.00 10.58
CA ILE A 633 2.29 -30.33 11.31
C ILE A 633 1.92 -31.81 11.13
N ALA A 634 2.06 -32.32 9.91
CA ALA A 634 1.81 -33.71 9.59
C ALA A 634 2.67 -34.17 8.42
N ILE A 635 2.97 -35.46 8.37
CA ILE A 635 3.77 -36.08 7.32
C ILE A 635 3.30 -37.52 7.09
N GLU A 636 3.12 -37.90 5.83
CA GLU A 636 2.71 -39.24 5.43
C GLU A 636 3.53 -39.71 4.21
N PRO A 637 3.79 -41.03 4.06
CA PRO A 637 4.43 -41.55 2.85
C PRO A 637 3.55 -41.36 1.61
N PHE A 638 4.11 -40.79 0.55
CA PHE A 638 3.44 -40.64 -0.74
C PHE A 638 4.45 -40.72 -1.90
N GLN A 639 4.41 -41.83 -2.65
CA GLN A 639 5.27 -41.99 -3.82
C GLN A 639 4.73 -41.18 -5.00
N TRP A 640 5.63 -40.42 -5.64
CA TRP A 640 5.29 -39.59 -6.79
C TRP A 640 6.43 -39.57 -7.81
N GLN A 641 6.17 -39.14 -9.03
CA GLN A 641 7.14 -39.08 -10.13
C GLN A 641 7.04 -37.74 -10.86
N PRO A 642 8.18 -37.17 -11.31
CA PRO A 642 8.16 -36.02 -12.20
C PRO A 642 7.37 -36.30 -13.49
N HIS A 643 6.87 -35.25 -14.12
CA HIS A 643 6.05 -35.28 -15.33
C HIS A 643 4.66 -35.94 -15.18
N GLU A 644 4.26 -36.35 -13.98
CA GLU A 644 2.87 -36.66 -13.67
C GLU A 644 2.12 -35.40 -13.22
N ARG A 645 0.82 -35.36 -13.50
CA ARG A 645 -0.06 -34.27 -13.04
C ARG A 645 -0.72 -34.73 -11.73
N TYR A 646 -0.63 -33.91 -10.71
CA TYR A 646 -1.24 -34.13 -9.41
C TYR A 646 -2.35 -33.12 -9.21
N HIS A 647 -3.57 -33.62 -9.03
CA HIS A 647 -4.74 -32.82 -8.68
C HIS A 647 -4.87 -32.80 -7.16
N PHE A 648 -4.59 -31.66 -6.54
CA PHE A 648 -4.75 -31.44 -5.11
C PHE A 648 -6.12 -30.86 -4.84
N ASP A 649 -6.85 -31.46 -3.90
CA ASP A 649 -8.04 -30.88 -3.30
C ASP A 649 -7.75 -30.69 -1.80
N LEU A 650 -7.58 -29.44 -1.38
CA LEU A 650 -7.20 -29.06 -0.03
C LEU A 650 -8.32 -28.26 0.62
N SER A 651 -8.91 -28.81 1.68
CA SER A 651 -9.94 -28.15 2.48
C SER A 651 -9.31 -27.59 3.76
N VAL A 652 -9.62 -26.33 4.07
CA VAL A 652 -9.21 -25.65 5.30
C VAL A 652 -10.43 -25.09 6.03
N ASN A 653 -10.70 -25.62 7.23
CA ASN A 653 -11.83 -25.22 8.07
C ASN A 653 -11.34 -24.98 9.50
N GLY A 654 -11.24 -23.72 9.90
CA GLY A 654 -10.50 -23.32 11.09
C GLY A 654 -9.06 -23.83 11.00
N ASN A 655 -8.66 -24.62 11.99
CA ASN A 655 -7.34 -25.27 12.07
C ASN A 655 -7.33 -26.74 11.58
N LEU A 656 -8.41 -27.23 10.97
CA LEU A 656 -8.50 -28.54 10.35
C LEU A 656 -8.12 -28.45 8.87
N PHE A 657 -7.16 -29.28 8.46
CA PHE A 657 -6.66 -29.39 7.10
C PHE A 657 -6.91 -30.81 6.57
N ALA A 658 -7.49 -30.93 5.39
CA ALA A 658 -7.68 -32.21 4.71
C ALA A 658 -7.26 -32.10 3.25
N CYS A 659 -6.37 -32.99 2.80
CA CYS A 659 -5.84 -33.02 1.45
C CYS A 659 -6.15 -34.37 0.77
N SER A 660 -6.71 -34.28 -0.43
CA SER A 660 -6.81 -35.40 -1.36
C SER A 660 -5.92 -35.14 -2.58
N ILE A 661 -5.32 -36.21 -3.10
CA ILE A 661 -4.61 -36.18 -4.38
C ILE A 661 -5.28 -37.16 -5.33
N ASN A 662 -5.65 -36.68 -6.53
CA ASN A 662 -6.34 -37.45 -7.57
C ASN A 662 -7.60 -38.16 -7.03
N GLY A 663 -8.37 -37.47 -6.17
CA GLY A 663 -9.62 -37.96 -5.58
C GLY A 663 -9.45 -38.96 -4.42
N LYS A 664 -8.23 -39.20 -3.92
CA LYS A 664 -7.97 -40.04 -2.75
C LYS A 664 -7.45 -39.18 -1.60
N GLU A 665 -8.07 -39.26 -0.43
CA GLU A 665 -7.57 -38.63 0.79
C GLU A 665 -6.19 -39.20 1.14
N VAL A 666 -5.23 -38.30 1.38
CA VAL A 666 -3.82 -38.63 1.63
C VAL A 666 -3.30 -38.03 2.94
N LEU A 667 -3.93 -36.98 3.44
CA LEU A 667 -3.50 -36.29 4.66
C LEU A 667 -4.69 -35.59 5.30
N THR A 668 -4.91 -35.80 6.60
CA THR A 668 -5.87 -35.03 7.40
C THR A 668 -5.22 -34.72 8.75
N SER A 669 -5.16 -33.46 9.15
CA SER A 669 -4.51 -33.04 10.38
C SER A 669 -5.11 -31.76 10.97
N ILE A 670 -4.88 -31.55 12.26
CA ILE A 670 -5.27 -30.36 13.02
C ILE A 670 -4.00 -29.69 13.53
N ASP A 671 -3.86 -28.38 13.31
CA ASP A 671 -2.81 -27.60 13.97
C ASP A 671 -3.36 -26.99 15.27
N GLU A 672 -3.09 -27.67 16.40
CA GLU A 672 -3.49 -27.18 17.74
C GLU A 672 -2.69 -25.93 18.18
N THR A 673 -1.64 -25.57 17.45
CA THR A 673 -0.71 -24.47 17.77
C THR A 673 -0.81 -23.31 16.78
N MET A 674 -1.86 -23.27 15.96
CA MET A 674 -2.05 -22.25 14.93
C MET A 674 -2.17 -20.85 15.55
N PRO A 675 -1.33 -19.88 15.16
CA PRO A 675 -1.47 -18.49 15.59
C PRO A 675 -2.73 -17.86 15.03
N ASP A 676 -3.26 -16.85 15.71
CA ASP A 676 -4.50 -16.16 15.30
C ASP A 676 -4.37 -15.51 13.92
N THR A 677 -3.17 -15.05 13.55
CA THR A 677 -2.86 -14.43 12.27
C THR A 677 -2.98 -15.38 11.06
N TYR A 678 -3.06 -16.70 11.29
CA TYR A 678 -3.18 -17.71 10.22
C TYR A 678 -4.62 -18.23 10.02
N GLN A 679 -5.61 -17.66 10.71
CA GLN A 679 -7.03 -18.06 10.59
C GLN A 679 -7.67 -17.69 9.26
N SER A 680 -6.97 -16.98 8.39
CA SER A 680 -7.42 -16.54 7.07
C SER A 680 -6.23 -16.48 6.09
N GLY A 681 -6.45 -16.16 4.83
CA GLY A 681 -5.37 -15.92 3.86
C GLY A 681 -5.68 -16.40 2.45
N GLY A 682 -4.87 -15.91 1.49
CA GLY A 682 -4.97 -16.25 0.08
C GLY A 682 -4.55 -17.70 -0.23
N VAL A 683 -4.57 -18.03 -1.53
CA VAL A 683 -4.24 -19.35 -2.07
C VAL A 683 -3.18 -19.26 -3.15
N GLY A 684 -2.50 -20.36 -3.42
CA GLY A 684 -1.54 -20.41 -4.51
C GLY A 684 -0.78 -21.71 -4.56
N PHE A 685 0.47 -21.64 -5.01
CA PHE A 685 1.37 -22.76 -4.89
C PHE A 685 2.82 -22.33 -4.71
N TYR A 686 3.57 -23.28 -4.17
CA TYR A 686 4.97 -23.24 -3.84
C TYR A 686 5.76 -24.10 -4.81
N ASN A 687 6.96 -23.66 -5.18
CA ASN A 687 7.91 -24.42 -6.00
C ASN A 687 9.34 -24.23 -5.51
N GLN A 688 9.98 -25.32 -5.06
CA GLN A 688 11.36 -25.28 -4.58
C GLN A 688 12.35 -24.95 -5.70
N LEU A 689 12.28 -25.67 -6.83
CA LEU A 689 13.28 -25.58 -7.89
C LEU A 689 12.72 -26.20 -9.18
N GLY A 690 13.07 -25.58 -10.30
CA GLY A 690 12.77 -26.04 -11.65
C GLY A 690 11.35 -25.69 -12.11
N PRO A 691 10.90 -26.25 -13.25
CA PRO A 691 9.61 -25.91 -13.82
C PRO A 691 8.46 -26.67 -13.16
N VAL A 692 7.38 -25.96 -12.83
CA VAL A 692 6.06 -26.52 -12.53
C VAL A 692 5.06 -26.00 -13.55
N HIS A 693 4.24 -26.90 -14.11
CA HIS A 693 3.15 -26.46 -14.99
C HIS A 693 1.87 -26.21 -14.18
N PHE A 694 1.26 -25.06 -14.42
CA PHE A 694 0.02 -24.58 -13.81
C PHE A 694 -1.00 -24.22 -14.89
N THR A 695 -2.30 -24.38 -14.58
CA THR A 695 -3.42 -24.06 -15.49
C THR A 695 -4.41 -23.10 -14.82
N ASP A 696 -4.91 -23.49 -13.68
CA ASP A 696 -5.99 -22.83 -12.96
C ASP A 696 -6.02 -23.35 -11.52
N MET A 697 -6.73 -22.59 -10.69
CA MET A 697 -7.11 -23.01 -9.35
C MET A 697 -8.54 -22.59 -9.07
N THR A 698 -9.27 -23.44 -8.38
CA THR A 698 -10.64 -23.18 -7.95
C THR A 698 -10.69 -23.05 -6.44
N VAL A 699 -11.23 -21.93 -5.97
CA VAL A 699 -11.54 -21.70 -4.57
C VAL A 699 -13.04 -21.84 -4.38
N VAL A 700 -13.45 -22.53 -3.32
CA VAL A 700 -14.86 -22.70 -2.95
C VAL A 700 -15.01 -22.42 -1.47
N ALA A 701 -15.87 -21.47 -1.11
CA ALA A 701 -16.23 -21.19 0.27
C ALA A 701 -16.87 -22.42 0.94
N LEU A 702 -16.57 -22.66 2.22
CA LEU A 702 -17.09 -23.79 3.00
C LEU A 702 -18.37 -23.48 3.77
#